data_AF-A0A0C3FWY1-F1
#
_entry.id   AF-A0A0C3FWY1-F1
#
_cell.length_a   1.000
_cell.length_b   1.000
_cell.length_c   1.000
_cell.angle_alpha   90.00
_cell.angle_beta   90.00
_cell.angle_gamma   90.00
#
_symmetry.space_group_name_H-M   'P 1'
#
loop_
_entity.id
_entity.type
_entity.pdbx_description
1 polymer ?
#
loop_
_entity_poly.entity_id
_entity_poly.type
_entity_poly.pdbx_seq_one_letter_code
_entity_poly.pdbx_strand_id
1 'polypeptide(L)'
;MSLRGSLLHVGRHVFFTTTHRSARIVPRRLIESQGRTRKNFAESLQISIRKNDLDGIHLHYNAYTHKILSAAGKRGGQITGQRVLSRAEVFELLHALAASGRMNDLALIEKVLGDLGPLFRIEVTDEIYAIVVRGLIRCGKILLIYRWLMGRPKKTGQFTTIEHWVVFLEHCLKAGEVGMIRQSLKTMRQAGCKPTNDAFKILIRAMFMKNTQFRDIVKVFDDALREKLPFDESVSSLIYDGFVKLRRMDRATQAQRLYRDKFSKVRPGSRAERHGMISAEAERGGLEAAIALCRVFENQGLRPNERTLTAILCRSTRLADMRHAEDTLRVRANVVHWSILITNSVKLGDLRSAMFIYDQSQDAGIRPDVAMVQPIINALCYPPLARPDETAIDRALDIYQHLFRATSEPDVRINSRARDPPIAGPNAQLYVILLRTLASSANTEKYFPKALALLDDMESRNVAIESSIAVASVTILLMRSASSYADAVKIFKRISTSKHGPGLDAKGYVAILHAFSKMAYDRRDISPFVEHYFQIVQEMQQAGHSLTVEVYTIFLHQLGLGKSLNLHDMYVSVRKIHRRLVLDTSLSPDTALWNQLMDAYQRAGSFIDACRIWDTLFLSNQYDNASVSIILDACAFANSWSVATNICSRLFHVGFSFSQRNWNGWLECMCRLGRLNEAVKLMCMEMGKNQLDVAPDVESVRILLKFAKGTNHKADVQSYIKQYLPVLWENVPMEMRN
;
A
#
# COMPACT_ATOMS: atom_id res chain seq x y z
N MET A 1 -19.77 23.27 42.33
CA MET A 1 -18.71 22.26 42.11
C MET A 1 -19.13 21.45 40.89
N SER A 2 -18.50 21.67 39.71
CA SER A 2 -17.38 20.87 39.17
C SER A 2 -17.88 19.49 38.70
N LEU A 3 -17.88 19.07 37.43
CA LEU A 3 -16.89 19.14 36.34
C LEU A 3 -17.52 18.82 34.96
N ARG A 4 -16.82 19.26 33.90
CA ARG A 4 -16.56 18.65 32.56
C ARG A 4 -17.74 18.08 31.76
N GLY A 5 -17.86 18.31 30.45
CA GLY A 5 -16.95 18.91 29.47
C GLY A 5 -17.37 18.48 28.06
N SER A 6 -16.93 19.28 27.08
CA SER A 6 -16.75 18.93 25.66
C SER A 6 -18.00 18.87 24.77
N LEU A 7 -18.23 19.90 23.94
CA LEU A 7 -18.97 19.79 22.67
C LEU A 7 -18.51 20.84 21.63
N LEU A 8 -18.02 20.32 20.50
CA LEU A 8 -18.36 20.62 19.10
C LEU A 8 -18.63 22.06 18.58
N HIS A 9 -17.83 22.44 17.56
CA HIS A 9 -18.17 22.77 16.15
C HIS A 9 -19.20 23.86 15.70
N VAL A 10 -18.66 24.77 14.83
CA VAL A 10 -19.22 25.37 13.58
C VAL A 10 -20.14 26.61 13.61
N GLY A 11 -19.81 27.58 12.72
CA GLY A 11 -20.68 28.66 12.18
C GLY A 11 -20.21 30.05 12.63
N ARG A 12 -19.55 30.95 11.86
CA ARG A 12 -19.78 31.56 10.53
C ARG A 12 -21.10 32.34 10.41
N HIS A 13 -20.94 33.64 10.05
CA HIS A 13 -21.93 34.57 9.46
C HIS A 13 -22.96 35.17 10.46
N VAL A 14 -23.42 36.43 10.42
CA VAL A 14 -23.31 37.55 9.47
C VAL A 14 -24.10 38.77 10.01
N PHE A 15 -23.64 39.97 9.66
CA PHE A 15 -24.33 41.28 9.52
C PHE A 15 -24.74 42.03 10.80
N PHE A 16 -24.22 43.24 11.02
CA PHE A 16 -24.62 44.52 10.39
C PHE A 16 -26.10 44.84 10.62
N THR A 17 -26.37 45.94 11.33
CA THR A 17 -26.90 47.20 10.75
C THR A 17 -27.36 48.09 11.92
N THR A 18 -26.69 49.24 12.14
CA THR A 18 -27.18 50.61 11.84
C THR A 18 -28.32 51.05 12.78
N THR A 19 -28.43 52.26 13.32
CA THR A 19 -27.83 53.56 12.98
C THR A 19 -28.34 54.61 13.96
N HIS A 20 -27.54 55.67 14.09
CA HIS A 20 -27.93 57.09 14.20
C HIS A 20 -28.71 57.62 15.41
N ARG A 21 -28.08 58.62 16.04
CA ARG A 21 -28.47 60.05 16.21
C ARG A 21 -27.78 60.53 17.50
N SER A 22 -27.32 61.76 17.70
CA SER A 22 -27.45 63.04 17.01
C SER A 22 -26.51 64.04 17.70
N ALA A 23 -26.26 65.16 17.02
CA ALA A 23 -25.48 66.33 17.40
C ALA A 23 -25.73 66.90 18.82
N ARG A 24 -24.70 67.53 19.42
CA ARG A 24 -24.61 69.00 19.64
C ARG A 24 -23.48 69.41 20.62
N ILE A 25 -22.77 70.46 20.21
CA ILE A 25 -22.29 71.63 20.98
C ILE A 25 -21.09 71.47 21.94
N VAL A 26 -20.11 72.36 21.71
CA VAL A 26 -18.87 72.64 22.46
C VAL A 26 -19.18 73.41 23.76
N PRO A 27 -18.32 73.34 24.80
CA PRO A 27 -17.63 74.58 25.17
C PRO A 27 -16.12 74.40 25.49
N ARG A 28 -15.35 75.39 25.01
CA ARG A 28 -14.04 75.78 25.54
C ARG A 28 -14.21 76.25 26.99
N ARG A 29 -13.50 75.64 27.94
CA ARG A 29 -12.85 76.28 29.10
C ARG A 29 -12.19 75.21 29.97
N LEU A 30 -10.86 75.20 29.97
CA LEU A 30 -9.97 74.93 31.11
C LEU A 30 -8.53 74.95 30.56
N ILE A 31 -8.10 76.16 30.24
CA ILE A 31 -6.69 76.55 30.38
C ILE A 31 -6.47 76.70 31.88
N GLU A 32 -5.31 76.25 32.35
CA GLU A 32 -4.79 76.35 33.72
C GLU A 32 -5.41 75.42 34.78
N SER A 33 -4.81 74.24 34.94
CA SER A 33 -4.14 73.93 36.21
C SER A 33 -3.32 72.64 36.10
N GLN A 34 -2.17 72.68 36.78
CA GLN A 34 -1.31 71.56 37.16
C GLN A 34 -0.27 71.07 36.14
N GLY A 35 0.93 71.63 36.30
CA GLY A 35 2.17 71.06 35.80
C GLY A 35 2.56 69.75 36.50
N ARG A 36 3.69 69.21 36.03
CA ARG A 36 4.35 67.95 36.46
C ARG A 36 3.75 66.66 35.88
N THR A 37 3.97 66.45 34.59
CA THR A 37 4.56 65.19 34.13
C THR A 37 5.42 65.49 32.91
N ARG A 38 6.73 65.20 32.98
CA ARG A 38 7.56 65.05 31.78
C ARG A 38 6.97 63.85 31.00
N LYS A 39 5.94 64.07 30.19
CA LYS A 39 5.42 63.00 29.32
C LYS A 39 6.54 62.62 28.36
N ASN A 40 7.10 61.43 28.56
CA ASN A 40 8.03 60.82 27.63
C ASN A 40 7.26 60.57 26.33
N PHE A 41 7.42 61.44 25.33
CA PHE A 41 6.78 61.28 24.02
C PHE A 41 7.12 59.93 23.36
N ALA A 42 8.30 59.37 23.67
CA ALA A 42 8.68 58.00 23.30
C ALA A 42 7.77 56.94 23.95
N GLU A 43 7.44 57.07 25.23
CA GLU A 43 6.52 56.16 25.92
C GLU A 43 5.08 56.32 25.42
N SER A 44 4.66 57.54 25.11
CA SER A 44 3.33 57.79 24.52
C SER A 44 3.22 57.16 23.12
N LEU A 45 4.27 57.26 22.30
CA LEU A 45 4.34 56.60 20.99
C LEU A 45 4.38 55.07 21.13
N GLN A 46 5.14 54.51 22.08
CA GLN A 46 5.17 53.07 22.36
C GLN A 46 3.81 52.53 22.83
N ILE A 47 3.09 53.29 23.66
CA ILE A 47 1.73 52.93 24.09
C ILE A 47 0.79 52.94 22.88
N SER A 48 0.88 53.94 22.00
CA SER A 48 0.08 53.98 20.77
C SER A 48 0.42 52.83 19.81
N ILE A 49 1.71 52.46 19.66
CA ILE A 49 2.13 51.29 18.86
C ILE A 49 1.56 50.00 19.45
N ARG A 50 1.71 49.77 20.76
CA ARG A 50 1.20 48.56 21.45
C ARG A 50 -0.32 48.45 21.42
N LYS A 51 -1.02 49.59 21.49
CA LYS A 51 -2.50 49.65 21.39
C LYS A 51 -3.01 49.65 19.95
N ASN A 52 -2.12 49.67 18.96
CA ASN A 52 -2.45 49.82 17.54
C ASN A 52 -3.34 51.06 17.24
N ASP A 53 -3.11 52.15 17.98
CA ASP A 53 -3.82 53.42 17.85
C ASP A 53 -3.18 54.28 16.76
N LEU A 54 -3.72 54.18 15.54
CA LEU A 54 -3.16 54.80 14.34
C LEU A 54 -3.16 56.34 14.42
N ASP A 55 -4.22 56.95 14.93
CA ASP A 55 -4.32 58.41 15.00
C ASP A 55 -3.38 58.96 16.09
N GLY A 56 -3.24 58.23 17.21
CA GLY A 56 -2.23 58.48 18.22
C GLY A 56 -0.79 58.30 17.70
N ILE A 57 -0.54 57.32 16.83
CA ILE A 57 0.76 57.13 16.17
C ILE A 57 1.11 58.36 15.31
N HIS A 58 0.19 58.87 14.48
CA HIS A 58 0.43 60.07 13.67
C HIS A 58 0.76 61.31 14.52
N LEU A 59 0.01 61.51 15.60
CA LEU A 59 0.21 62.65 16.50
C LEU A 59 1.54 62.55 17.26
N HIS A 60 1.79 61.39 17.87
CA HIS A 60 2.96 61.17 18.71
C HIS A 60 4.25 61.02 17.90
N TYR A 61 4.20 60.46 16.67
CA TYR A 61 5.38 60.33 15.81
C TYR A 61 5.88 61.70 15.34
N ASN A 62 4.99 62.58 14.85
CA ASN A 62 5.37 63.92 14.41
C ASN A 62 5.90 64.79 15.57
N ALA A 63 5.29 64.69 16.75
CA ALA A 63 5.76 65.38 17.95
C ALA A 63 7.13 64.84 18.42
N TYR A 64 7.36 63.53 18.29
CA TYR A 64 8.62 62.87 18.62
C TYR A 64 9.76 63.28 17.67
N THR A 65 9.54 63.25 16.34
CA THR A 65 10.54 63.65 15.35
C THR A 65 10.92 65.13 15.48
N HIS A 66 9.94 66.02 15.68
CA HIS A 66 10.19 67.45 15.86
C HIS A 66 11.03 67.73 17.12
N LYS A 67 10.81 66.97 18.19
CA LYS A 67 11.57 67.11 19.43
C LYS A 67 13.02 66.63 19.27
N ILE A 68 13.25 65.52 18.57
CA ILE A 68 14.61 65.02 18.29
C ILE A 68 15.38 65.99 17.40
N LEU A 69 14.76 66.51 16.33
CA LEU A 69 15.37 67.52 15.46
C LEU A 69 15.67 68.83 16.20
N SER A 70 14.76 69.29 17.07
CA SER A 70 14.97 70.48 17.90
C SER A 70 16.06 70.32 18.98
N ALA A 71 16.31 69.09 19.44
CA ALA A 71 17.38 68.75 20.37
C ALA A 71 18.74 68.63 19.65
N ALA A 72 18.75 68.09 18.43
CA ALA A 72 19.95 67.99 17.60
C ALA A 72 20.50 69.36 17.16
N GLY A 73 19.63 70.36 16.95
CA GLY A 73 20.02 71.70 16.54
C GLY A 73 20.62 72.60 17.64
N LYS A 74 20.56 72.20 18.92
CA LYS A 74 20.94 73.09 20.04
C LYS A 74 22.26 72.79 20.74
N ARG A 75 22.89 71.62 20.56
CA ARG A 75 24.30 71.37 20.97
C ARG A 75 24.91 70.30 20.07
N GLY A 76 25.99 70.65 19.40
CA GLY A 76 26.85 69.65 18.75
C GLY A 76 27.37 68.68 19.81
N GLY A 77 27.13 67.39 19.60
CA GLY A 77 27.65 66.31 20.43
C GLY A 77 26.72 65.90 21.58
N GLN A 78 26.29 64.63 21.53
CA GLN A 78 25.60 63.84 22.57
C GLN A 78 24.11 64.13 22.83
N ILE A 79 23.25 63.29 22.23
CA ILE A 79 21.87 63.04 22.68
C ILE A 79 21.94 62.20 23.96
N THR A 80 22.28 62.81 25.10
CA THR A 80 22.26 62.13 26.40
C THR A 80 20.86 62.25 27.02
N GLY A 81 20.15 61.12 27.09
CA GLY A 81 18.99 60.95 27.98
C GLY A 81 17.60 60.82 27.35
N GLN A 82 17.45 60.65 26.03
CA GLN A 82 16.15 60.31 25.42
C GLN A 82 16.13 58.88 24.87
N ARG A 83 15.08 58.12 25.22
CA ARG A 83 14.87 56.75 24.75
C ARG A 83 14.60 56.77 23.23
N VAL A 84 15.56 56.24 22.47
CA VAL A 84 15.41 55.98 21.04
C VAL A 84 14.53 54.74 20.88
N LEU A 85 13.58 54.77 19.93
CA LEU A 85 12.79 53.59 19.59
C LEU A 85 13.73 52.44 19.21
N SER A 86 13.50 51.25 19.74
CA SER A 86 14.29 50.09 19.36
C SER A 86 13.96 49.66 17.91
N ARG A 87 14.86 48.91 17.27
CA ARG A 87 14.65 48.35 15.92
C ARG A 87 13.33 47.54 15.84
N ALA A 88 13.00 46.80 16.89
CA ALA A 88 11.76 46.04 16.98
C ALA A 88 10.50 46.94 17.03
N GLU A 89 10.55 48.04 17.80
CA GLU A 89 9.42 48.97 17.93
C GLU A 89 9.15 49.73 16.62
N VAL A 90 10.21 50.06 15.88
CA VAL A 90 10.09 50.63 14.52
C VAL A 90 9.48 49.62 13.55
N PHE A 91 9.82 48.34 13.67
CA PHE A 91 9.27 47.29 12.82
C PHE A 91 7.78 47.06 13.10
N GLU A 92 7.39 47.05 14.39
CA GLU A 92 5.99 46.99 14.81
C GLU A 92 5.18 48.19 14.31
N LEU A 93 5.75 49.40 14.41
CA LEU A 93 5.15 50.63 13.88
C LEU A 93 4.92 50.54 12.37
N LEU A 94 5.95 50.18 11.60
CA LEU A 94 5.86 50.05 10.15
C LEU A 94 4.85 48.98 9.73
N HIS A 95 4.83 47.85 10.43
CA HIS A 95 3.88 46.78 10.18
C HIS A 95 2.44 47.22 10.51
N ALA A 96 2.21 47.93 11.62
CA ALA A 96 0.90 48.43 12.03
C ALA A 96 0.33 49.46 11.04
N LEU A 97 1.15 50.43 10.62
CA LEU A 97 0.78 51.41 9.60
C LEU A 97 0.51 50.73 8.25
N ALA A 98 1.33 49.74 7.89
CA ALA A 98 1.17 49.01 6.63
C ALA A 98 -0.09 48.14 6.63
N ALA A 99 -0.50 47.61 7.78
CA ALA A 99 -1.71 46.81 7.94
C ALA A 99 -3.01 47.61 7.94
N SER A 100 -2.93 48.95 8.09
CA SER A 100 -4.10 49.85 8.02
C SER A 100 -4.49 50.18 6.58
N GLY A 101 -3.51 50.37 5.69
CA GLY A 101 -3.75 50.63 4.27
C GLY A 101 -4.44 51.97 3.97
N ARG A 102 -4.42 52.93 4.90
CA ARG A 102 -4.84 54.33 4.67
C ARG A 102 -3.74 55.08 3.92
N MET A 103 -4.12 56.01 3.05
CA MET A 103 -3.15 56.81 2.27
C MET A 103 -2.25 57.69 3.17
N ASN A 104 -2.80 58.20 4.26
CA ASN A 104 -2.04 58.99 5.25
C ASN A 104 -0.98 58.12 5.95
N ASP A 105 -1.29 56.86 6.26
CA ASP A 105 -0.38 55.93 6.93
C ASP A 105 0.76 55.51 6.00
N LEU A 106 0.49 55.35 4.70
CA LEU A 106 1.52 55.13 3.68
C LEU A 106 2.46 56.33 3.54
N ALA A 107 1.93 57.56 3.55
CA ALA A 107 2.75 58.76 3.55
C ALA A 107 3.60 58.86 4.83
N LEU A 108 3.07 58.45 5.98
CA LEU A 108 3.83 58.36 7.21
C LEU A 108 4.91 57.27 7.15
N ILE A 109 4.64 56.11 6.56
CA ILE A 109 5.66 55.07 6.31
C ILE A 109 6.79 55.62 5.45
N GLU A 110 6.50 56.36 4.39
CA GLU A 110 7.54 56.99 3.56
C GLU A 110 8.40 57.97 4.37
N LYS A 111 7.77 58.78 5.23
CA LYS A 111 8.47 59.68 6.16
C LYS A 111 9.33 58.92 7.17
N VAL A 112 8.76 57.90 7.82
CA VAL A 112 9.46 57.05 8.80
C VAL A 112 10.69 56.42 8.19
N LEU A 113 10.59 55.90 6.96
CA LEU A 113 11.69 55.28 6.24
C LEU A 113 12.78 56.28 5.85
N GLY A 114 12.43 57.52 5.53
CA GLY A 114 13.39 58.62 5.33
C GLY A 114 14.09 59.04 6.63
N ASP A 115 13.38 58.93 7.76
CA ASP A 115 13.85 59.28 9.09
C ASP A 115 14.78 58.20 9.71
N LEU A 116 14.75 56.95 9.22
CA LEU A 116 15.54 55.81 9.76
C LEU A 116 17.05 56.05 9.80
N GLY A 117 17.63 56.57 8.72
CA GLY A 117 19.07 56.87 8.67
C GLY A 117 19.44 58.06 9.56
N PRO A 118 18.89 59.26 9.32
CA PRO A 118 19.26 60.49 10.03
C PRO A 118 18.92 60.50 11.53
N LEU A 119 17.80 59.90 11.94
CA LEU A 119 17.30 60.00 13.32
C LEU A 119 17.55 58.74 14.13
N PHE A 120 17.51 57.56 13.51
CA PHE A 120 17.62 56.28 14.22
C PHE A 120 18.93 55.53 13.96
N ARG A 121 19.78 56.01 13.03
CA ARG A 121 21.00 55.31 12.57
C ARG A 121 20.74 53.87 12.11
N ILE A 122 19.53 53.61 11.64
CA ILE A 122 19.13 52.31 11.09
C ILE A 122 19.24 52.42 9.57
N GLU A 123 20.09 51.59 8.97
CA GLU A 123 20.13 51.47 7.52
C GLU A 123 18.86 50.79 7.02
N VAL A 124 18.30 51.35 5.95
CA VAL A 124 17.13 50.76 5.31
C VAL A 124 17.57 49.48 4.61
N THR A 125 17.13 48.34 5.14
CA THR A 125 17.46 47.00 4.64
C THR A 125 16.24 46.36 3.98
N ASP A 126 16.48 45.34 3.14
CA ASP A 126 15.43 44.57 2.45
C ASP A 126 14.42 43.93 3.42
N GLU A 127 14.85 43.62 4.65
CA GLU A 127 14.02 43.10 5.73
C GLU A 127 12.91 44.07 6.13
N ILE A 128 13.21 45.36 6.23
CA ILE A 128 12.26 46.41 6.60
C ILE A 128 11.17 46.53 5.54
N TYR A 129 11.56 46.40 4.27
CA TYR A 129 10.63 46.39 3.15
C TYR A 129 9.77 45.12 3.11
N ALA A 130 10.34 43.96 3.43
CA ALA A 130 9.57 42.73 3.56
C ALA A 130 8.50 42.84 4.66
N ILE A 131 8.79 43.52 5.78
CA ILE A 131 7.83 43.78 6.86
C ILE A 131 6.68 44.67 6.38
N VAL A 132 6.98 45.74 5.63
CA VAL A 132 5.94 46.62 5.05
C VAL A 132 5.08 45.85 4.04
N VAL A 133 5.67 45.04 3.16
CA VAL A 133 4.92 44.22 2.18
C VAL A 133 4.04 43.19 2.90
N ARG A 134 4.54 42.51 3.93
CA ARG A 134 3.75 41.59 4.77
C ARG A 134 2.61 42.31 5.49
N GLY A 135 2.84 43.54 5.97
CA GLY A 135 1.81 44.40 6.56
C GLY A 135 0.74 44.78 5.55
N LEU A 136 1.12 45.23 4.34
CA LEU A 136 0.18 45.59 3.28
C LEU A 136 -0.63 44.38 2.79
N ILE A 137 -0.06 43.18 2.82
CA ILE A 137 -0.78 41.93 2.53
C ILE A 137 -1.93 41.70 3.52
N ARG A 138 -1.79 42.10 4.80
CA ARG A 138 -2.90 42.03 5.77
C ARG A 138 -4.06 42.96 5.42
N CYS A 139 -3.83 44.05 4.67
CA CYS A 139 -4.91 44.90 4.18
C CYS A 139 -5.78 44.24 3.11
N GLY A 140 -5.26 43.23 2.41
CA GLY A 140 -5.96 42.54 1.31
C GLY A 140 -6.20 43.37 0.03
N LYS A 141 -5.74 44.63 -0.02
CA LYS A 141 -5.91 45.52 -1.19
C LYS A 141 -4.78 45.31 -2.21
N ILE A 142 -4.99 44.37 -3.13
CA ILE A 142 -3.99 43.93 -4.14
C ILE A 142 -3.40 45.10 -4.96
N LEU A 143 -4.25 46.02 -5.44
CA LEU A 143 -3.81 47.18 -6.23
C LEU A 143 -2.90 48.14 -5.45
N LEU A 144 -3.12 48.27 -4.13
CA LEU A 144 -2.31 49.13 -3.28
C LEU A 144 -0.90 48.56 -3.09
N ILE A 145 -0.81 47.25 -2.87
CA ILE A 145 0.47 46.52 -2.78
C ILE A 145 1.23 46.60 -4.11
N TYR A 146 0.54 46.38 -5.23
CA TYR A 146 1.11 46.51 -6.57
C TYR A 146 1.64 47.92 -6.84
N ARG A 147 0.88 48.96 -6.50
CA ARG A 147 1.31 50.36 -6.63
C ARG A 147 2.53 50.67 -5.76
N TRP A 148 2.58 50.12 -4.56
CA TRP A 148 3.73 50.27 -3.65
C TRP A 148 5.00 49.62 -4.22
N LEU A 149 4.90 48.39 -4.74
CA LEU A 149 6.01 47.69 -5.41
C LEU A 149 6.48 48.44 -6.67
N MET A 150 5.56 49.03 -7.44
CA MET A 150 5.87 49.77 -8.67
C MET A 150 6.32 51.23 -8.47
N GLY A 151 5.94 51.87 -7.36
CA GLY A 151 6.21 53.30 -7.11
C GLY A 151 7.63 53.60 -6.62
N ARG A 152 8.35 52.58 -6.15
CA ARG A 152 9.68 52.69 -5.54
C ARG A 152 10.93 52.69 -6.43
N PRO A 153 10.92 52.36 -7.73
CA PRO A 153 12.16 52.31 -8.52
C PRO A 153 12.77 53.69 -8.85
N LYS A 154 12.36 54.80 -8.20
CA LYS A 154 12.77 56.16 -8.60
C LYS A 154 13.39 57.07 -7.53
N LYS A 155 13.31 56.76 -6.23
CA LYS A 155 13.73 57.71 -5.17
C LYS A 155 14.97 57.35 -4.35
N THR A 156 15.36 56.07 -4.25
CA THR A 156 16.42 55.66 -3.30
C THR A 156 17.46 54.67 -3.85
N GLY A 157 17.48 54.40 -5.16
CA GLY A 157 18.55 53.61 -5.80
C GLY A 157 18.63 52.12 -5.44
N GLN A 158 17.82 51.62 -4.51
CA GLN A 158 17.72 50.19 -4.18
C GLN A 158 16.54 49.55 -4.93
N PHE A 159 16.80 48.47 -5.67
CA PHE A 159 15.80 47.72 -6.43
C PHE A 159 14.92 46.88 -5.49
N THR A 160 13.63 46.72 -5.81
CA THR A 160 12.77 45.72 -5.13
C THR A 160 13.36 44.33 -5.31
N THR A 161 13.41 43.49 -4.27
CA THR A 161 13.97 42.14 -4.38
C THR A 161 12.97 41.14 -4.95
N ILE A 162 13.47 40.02 -5.47
CA ILE A 162 12.65 38.91 -5.99
C ILE A 162 11.71 38.37 -4.90
N GLU A 163 12.17 38.34 -3.65
CA GLU A 163 11.38 37.85 -2.50
C GLU A 163 10.11 38.67 -2.27
N HIS A 164 10.17 40.00 -2.37
CA HIS A 164 9.00 40.86 -2.20
C HIS A 164 7.93 40.60 -3.26
N TRP A 165 8.35 40.34 -4.50
CA TRP A 165 7.46 39.97 -5.59
C TRP A 165 6.86 38.57 -5.40
N VAL A 166 7.65 37.57 -5.02
CA VAL A 166 7.16 36.20 -4.76
C VAL A 166 6.08 36.19 -3.68
N VAL A 167 6.30 36.89 -2.56
CA VAL A 167 5.32 36.98 -1.47
C VAL A 167 4.02 37.66 -1.93
N PHE A 168 4.09 38.67 -2.79
CA PHE A 168 2.91 39.30 -3.39
C PHE A 168 2.19 38.36 -4.38
N LEU A 169 2.92 37.62 -5.21
CA LEU A 169 2.35 36.66 -6.16
C LEU A 169 1.63 35.51 -5.41
N GLU A 170 2.18 35.03 -4.29
CA GLU A 170 1.52 34.05 -3.43
C GLU A 170 0.22 34.58 -2.81
N HIS A 171 0.19 35.85 -2.42
CA HIS A 171 -1.05 36.49 -1.96
C HIS A 171 -2.09 36.57 -3.08
N CYS A 172 -1.68 36.97 -4.29
CA CYS A 172 -2.57 37.00 -5.46
C CYS A 172 -3.09 35.60 -5.83
N LEU A 173 -2.28 34.55 -5.64
CA LEU A 173 -2.69 33.17 -5.83
C LEU A 173 -3.82 32.79 -4.86
N LYS A 174 -3.66 33.10 -3.57
CA LYS A 174 -4.70 32.87 -2.55
C LYS A 174 -5.98 33.65 -2.82
N ALA A 175 -5.87 34.85 -3.39
CA ALA A 175 -7.00 35.68 -3.79
C ALA A 175 -7.63 35.27 -5.14
N GLY A 176 -7.02 34.38 -5.91
CA GLY A 176 -7.53 33.94 -7.22
C GLY A 176 -7.35 34.94 -8.36
N GLU A 177 -6.52 35.97 -8.17
CA GLU A 177 -6.31 37.07 -9.13
C GLU A 177 -5.22 36.75 -10.16
N VAL A 178 -5.49 35.78 -11.04
CA VAL A 178 -4.56 35.33 -12.10
C VAL A 178 -4.14 36.47 -13.04
N GLY A 179 -5.04 37.44 -13.30
CA GLY A 179 -4.76 38.60 -14.15
C GLY A 179 -3.65 39.48 -13.56
N MET A 180 -3.73 39.74 -12.25
CA MET A 180 -2.71 40.50 -11.52
C MET A 180 -1.36 39.78 -11.49
N ILE A 181 -1.35 38.45 -11.32
CA ILE A 181 -0.11 37.64 -11.38
C ILE A 181 0.57 37.81 -12.75
N ARG A 182 -0.18 37.67 -13.85
CA ARG A 182 0.35 37.81 -15.21
C ARG A 182 0.84 39.22 -15.50
N GLN A 183 0.12 40.24 -15.05
CA GLN A 183 0.56 41.63 -15.19
C GLN A 183 1.83 41.90 -14.39
N SER A 184 1.91 41.38 -13.17
CA SER A 184 3.06 41.55 -12.27
C SER A 184 4.32 40.93 -12.84
N LEU A 185 4.25 39.73 -13.42
CA LEU A 185 5.41 39.11 -14.09
C LEU A 185 5.96 39.95 -15.25
N LYS A 186 5.09 40.67 -15.97
CA LYS A 186 5.51 41.60 -17.03
C LYS A 186 6.16 42.87 -16.46
N THR A 187 5.61 43.40 -15.37
CA THR A 187 6.08 44.66 -14.77
C THR A 187 7.25 44.47 -13.80
N MET A 188 7.56 43.25 -13.36
CA MET A 188 8.77 42.93 -12.58
C MET A 188 10.04 43.44 -13.27
N ARG A 189 10.12 43.35 -14.61
CA ARG A 189 11.23 43.91 -15.40
C ARG A 189 11.35 45.42 -15.25
N GLN A 190 10.24 46.14 -15.25
CA GLN A 190 10.19 47.60 -15.09
C GLN A 190 10.62 48.03 -13.68
N ALA A 191 10.45 47.14 -12.69
CA ALA A 191 10.94 47.31 -11.33
C ALA A 191 12.40 46.85 -11.12
N GLY A 192 13.08 46.39 -12.19
CA GLY A 192 14.49 45.96 -12.15
C GLY A 192 14.71 44.49 -11.76
N CYS A 193 13.66 43.68 -11.62
CA CYS A 193 13.74 42.27 -11.29
C CYS A 193 13.36 41.37 -12.47
N LYS A 194 14.16 40.32 -12.73
CA LYS A 194 13.77 39.27 -13.69
C LYS A 194 12.86 38.24 -13.00
N PRO A 195 11.75 37.82 -13.64
CA PRO A 195 10.94 36.71 -13.15
C PRO A 195 11.79 35.44 -13.00
N THR A 196 11.56 34.66 -11.94
CA THR A 196 12.23 33.38 -11.68
C THR A 196 11.30 32.19 -11.91
N ASN A 197 11.83 30.96 -11.94
CA ASN A 197 11.03 29.75 -12.04
C ASN A 197 9.96 29.65 -10.93
N ASP A 198 10.26 30.14 -9.72
CA ASP A 198 9.28 30.13 -8.61
C ASP A 198 8.10 31.09 -8.86
N ALA A 199 8.37 32.26 -9.44
CA ALA A 199 7.32 33.19 -9.86
C ALA A 199 6.41 32.58 -10.94
N PHE A 200 6.99 31.81 -11.87
CA PHE A 200 6.25 31.06 -12.88
C PHE A 200 5.45 29.87 -12.30
N LYS A 201 5.98 29.15 -11.31
CA LYS A 201 5.24 28.08 -10.59
C LYS A 201 3.96 28.63 -9.98
N ILE A 202 4.01 29.84 -9.41
CA ILE A 202 2.83 30.50 -8.85
C ILE A 202 1.79 30.78 -9.94
N LEU A 203 2.20 31.29 -11.11
CA LEU A 203 1.29 31.49 -12.24
C LEU A 203 0.66 30.18 -12.73
N ILE A 204 1.46 29.13 -12.89
CA ILE A 204 0.98 27.81 -13.34
C ILE A 204 -0.05 27.25 -12.36
N ARG A 205 0.22 27.30 -11.04
CA ARG A 205 -0.75 26.93 -10.00
C ARG A 205 -2.05 27.73 -10.12
N ALA A 206 -1.95 29.04 -10.30
CA ALA A 206 -3.11 29.94 -10.40
C ALA A 206 -3.99 29.62 -11.61
N MET A 207 -3.36 29.29 -12.74
CA MET A 207 -4.06 28.91 -13.97
C MET A 207 -4.86 27.62 -13.79
N PHE A 208 -4.28 26.57 -13.18
CA PHE A 208 -5.01 25.32 -12.97
C PHE A 208 -6.26 25.47 -12.07
N MET A 209 -6.32 26.49 -11.22
CA MET A 209 -7.53 26.79 -10.42
C MET A 209 -8.70 27.35 -11.26
N LYS A 210 -8.46 27.96 -12.42
CA LYS A 210 -9.50 28.57 -13.28
C LYS A 210 -9.89 27.71 -14.50
N ASN A 211 -9.68 26.38 -14.44
CA ASN A 211 -9.97 25.43 -15.53
C ASN A 211 -9.26 25.81 -16.86
N THR A 212 -7.93 25.88 -16.80
CA THR A 212 -7.10 26.39 -17.90
C THR A 212 -7.00 25.41 -19.08
N GLN A 213 -7.05 25.97 -20.30
CA GLN A 213 -6.82 25.23 -21.52
C GLN A 213 -5.33 25.02 -21.79
N PHE A 214 -4.99 23.92 -22.48
CA PHE A 214 -3.62 23.58 -22.83
C PHE A 214 -2.88 24.69 -23.59
N ARG A 215 -3.56 25.38 -24.50
CA ARG A 215 -3.00 26.50 -25.26
C ARG A 215 -2.47 27.62 -24.36
N ASP A 216 -3.12 27.88 -23.23
CA ASP A 216 -2.71 28.96 -22.34
C ASP A 216 -1.50 28.58 -21.48
N ILE A 217 -1.33 27.29 -21.15
CA ILE A 217 -0.09 26.76 -20.56
C ILE A 217 1.07 26.90 -21.55
N VAL A 218 0.86 26.56 -22.82
CA VAL A 218 1.90 26.68 -23.85
C VAL A 218 2.35 28.13 -24.05
N LYS A 219 1.44 29.11 -24.00
CA LYS A 219 1.82 30.54 -24.03
C LYS A 219 2.75 30.91 -22.88
N VAL A 220 2.56 30.31 -21.70
CA VAL A 220 3.45 30.53 -20.54
C VAL A 220 4.83 29.93 -20.78
N PHE A 221 4.96 28.85 -21.54
CA PHE A 221 6.27 28.33 -21.98
C PHE A 221 6.98 29.34 -22.88
N ASP A 222 6.26 29.94 -23.82
CA ASP A 222 6.84 30.95 -24.72
C ASP A 222 7.18 32.25 -23.98
N ASP A 223 6.43 32.62 -22.94
CA ASP A 223 6.79 33.69 -22.00
C ASP A 223 8.09 33.33 -21.24
N ALA A 224 8.18 32.13 -20.67
CA ALA A 224 9.37 31.67 -19.92
C ALA A 224 10.62 31.54 -20.81
N LEU A 225 10.47 31.14 -22.08
CA LEU A 225 11.56 31.12 -23.06
C LEU A 225 12.05 32.54 -23.40
N ARG A 226 11.13 33.51 -23.51
CA ARG A 226 11.48 34.94 -23.70
C ARG A 226 12.23 35.51 -22.49
N GLU A 227 11.98 34.98 -21.30
CA GLU A 227 12.73 35.30 -20.09
C GLU A 227 14.07 34.56 -19.97
N LYS A 228 14.39 33.64 -20.89
CA LYS A 228 15.59 32.78 -20.89
C LYS A 228 15.76 31.95 -19.61
N LEU A 229 14.65 31.43 -19.07
CA LEU A 229 14.68 30.61 -17.87
C LEU A 229 15.26 29.21 -18.10
N PRO A 230 16.04 28.66 -17.14
CA PRO A 230 16.56 27.31 -17.23
C PRO A 230 15.48 26.25 -17.00
N PHE A 231 15.71 25.03 -17.50
CA PHE A 231 14.86 23.87 -17.22
C PHE A 231 14.78 23.60 -15.70
N ASP A 232 13.56 23.34 -15.22
CA ASP A 232 13.29 22.98 -13.83
C ASP A 232 12.30 21.82 -13.79
N GLU A 233 12.75 20.67 -13.26
CA GLU A 233 11.93 19.45 -13.17
C GLU A 233 10.71 19.64 -12.27
N SER A 234 10.78 20.52 -11.27
CA SER A 234 9.62 20.81 -10.41
C SER A 234 8.51 21.57 -11.16
N VAL A 235 8.85 22.33 -12.21
CA VAL A 235 7.86 22.94 -13.10
C VAL A 235 7.20 21.87 -13.99
N SER A 236 7.99 20.93 -14.51
CA SER A 236 7.53 19.75 -15.28
C SER A 236 6.51 18.92 -14.49
N SER A 237 6.84 18.54 -13.25
CA SER A 237 5.94 17.80 -12.36
C SER A 237 4.65 18.57 -12.05
N LEU A 238 4.76 19.88 -11.77
CA LEU A 238 3.61 20.73 -11.45
C LEU A 238 2.59 20.80 -12.60
N ILE A 239 3.06 20.85 -13.84
CA ILE A 239 2.21 20.87 -15.04
C ILE A 239 1.48 19.54 -15.19
N TYR A 240 2.21 18.42 -15.02
CA TYR A 240 1.64 17.08 -15.08
C TYR A 240 0.53 16.91 -14.04
N ASP A 241 0.84 17.17 -12.77
CA ASP A 241 -0.12 17.07 -11.66
C ASP A 241 -1.36 17.95 -11.87
N GLY A 242 -1.17 19.14 -12.45
CA GLY A 242 -2.25 20.05 -12.79
C GLY A 242 -3.25 19.46 -13.79
N PHE A 243 -2.76 18.84 -14.88
CA PHE A 243 -3.62 18.20 -15.88
C PHE A 243 -4.23 16.87 -15.41
N VAL A 244 -3.51 16.11 -14.58
CA VAL A 244 -4.05 14.91 -13.92
C VAL A 244 -5.24 15.27 -13.04
N LYS A 245 -5.14 16.34 -12.25
CA LYS A 245 -6.25 16.86 -11.42
C LYS A 245 -7.48 17.27 -12.25
N LEU A 246 -7.27 17.73 -13.49
CA LEU A 246 -8.34 18.03 -14.44
C LEU A 246 -8.84 16.81 -15.23
N ARG A 247 -8.37 15.59 -14.90
CA ARG A 247 -8.66 14.31 -15.58
C ARG A 247 -8.31 14.31 -17.08
N ARG A 248 -7.27 15.04 -17.50
CA ARG A 248 -6.82 15.11 -18.89
C ARG A 248 -5.41 14.51 -19.05
N MET A 249 -5.32 13.18 -18.96
CA MET A 249 -4.04 12.45 -18.97
C MET A 249 -3.24 12.62 -20.27
N ASP A 250 -3.92 12.62 -21.42
CA ASP A 250 -3.28 12.79 -22.73
C ASP A 250 -2.59 14.15 -22.84
N ARG A 251 -3.21 15.19 -22.28
CA ARG A 251 -2.64 16.55 -22.26
C ARG A 251 -1.55 16.70 -21.21
N ALA A 252 -1.62 15.96 -20.10
CA ALA A 252 -0.59 15.95 -19.07
C ALA A 252 0.75 15.46 -19.63
N THR A 253 0.73 14.30 -20.31
CA THR A 253 1.92 13.71 -20.94
C THR A 253 2.43 14.57 -22.09
N GLN A 254 1.54 15.10 -22.93
CA GLN A 254 1.91 16.00 -24.02
C GLN A 254 2.55 17.30 -23.53
N ALA A 255 2.00 17.93 -22.48
CA ALA A 255 2.53 19.17 -21.91
C ALA A 255 3.92 18.96 -21.29
N GLN A 256 4.13 17.84 -20.60
CA GLN A 256 5.41 17.50 -20.00
C GLN A 256 6.49 17.25 -21.06
N ARG A 257 6.16 16.53 -22.13
CA ARG A 257 7.06 16.32 -23.28
C ARG A 257 7.43 17.64 -23.94
N LEU A 258 6.45 18.49 -24.25
CA LEU A 258 6.69 19.80 -24.87
C LEU A 258 7.54 20.73 -24.01
N TYR A 259 7.33 20.75 -22.70
CA TYR A 259 8.16 21.54 -21.77
C TYR A 259 9.60 21.01 -21.76
N ARG A 260 9.77 19.69 -21.70
CA ARG A 260 11.09 19.05 -21.78
C ARG A 260 11.78 19.35 -23.11
N ASP A 261 11.11 19.22 -24.25
CA ASP A 261 11.70 19.46 -25.57
C ASP A 261 12.12 20.93 -25.76
N LYS A 262 11.33 21.88 -25.26
CA LYS A 262 11.62 23.32 -25.39
C LYS A 262 12.73 23.82 -24.47
N PHE A 263 12.81 23.29 -23.24
CA PHE A 263 13.72 23.80 -22.21
C PHE A 263 14.94 22.91 -21.98
N SER A 264 14.90 21.64 -22.39
CA SER A 264 16.08 20.79 -22.38
C SER A 264 16.96 21.05 -23.61
N LYS A 265 17.93 21.95 -23.47
CA LYS A 265 19.18 21.86 -24.26
C LYS A 265 20.13 20.85 -23.62
N VAL A 266 19.61 19.70 -23.19
CA VAL A 266 20.40 18.68 -22.49
C VAL A 266 21.02 17.80 -23.56
N ARG A 267 22.27 18.11 -23.94
CA ARG A 267 23.20 17.03 -24.29
C ARG A 267 23.26 16.14 -23.05
N PRO A 268 22.87 14.86 -23.10
CA PRO A 268 22.84 14.01 -21.92
C PRO A 268 24.24 13.97 -21.31
N GLY A 269 24.45 14.60 -20.16
CA GLY A 269 25.78 14.86 -19.63
C GLY A 269 26.36 13.66 -18.90
N SER A 270 25.53 12.94 -18.14
CA SER A 270 25.98 11.81 -17.34
C SER A 270 25.72 10.46 -18.01
N ARG A 271 26.65 9.51 -17.85
CA ARG A 271 26.51 8.14 -18.36
C ARG A 271 25.32 7.40 -17.73
N ALA A 272 24.96 7.75 -16.50
CA ALA A 272 23.83 7.15 -15.79
C ALA A 272 22.48 7.55 -16.39
N GLU A 273 22.31 8.82 -16.75
CA GLU A 273 21.10 9.31 -17.43
C GLU A 273 20.88 8.62 -18.77
N ARG A 274 21.95 8.42 -19.56
CA ARG A 274 21.87 7.72 -20.85
C ARG A 274 21.43 6.26 -20.68
N HIS A 275 21.97 5.54 -19.69
CA HIS A 275 21.51 4.18 -19.40
C HIS A 275 20.07 4.13 -18.90
N GLY A 276 19.63 5.10 -18.09
CA GLY A 276 18.24 5.22 -17.66
C GLY A 276 17.29 5.46 -18.84
N MET A 277 17.70 6.28 -19.81
CA MET A 277 16.93 6.50 -21.04
C MET A 277 16.84 5.24 -21.90
N ILE A 278 17.94 4.49 -22.05
CA ILE A 278 17.94 3.20 -22.76
C ILE A 278 16.99 2.21 -22.08
N SER A 279 17.03 2.09 -20.75
CA SER A 279 16.14 1.21 -20.00
C SER A 279 14.66 1.60 -20.18
N ALA A 280 14.35 2.89 -20.11
CA ALA A 280 12.99 3.37 -20.28
C ALA A 280 12.48 3.21 -21.73
N GLU A 281 13.38 3.20 -22.71
CA GLU A 281 13.05 2.93 -24.10
C GLU A 281 12.85 1.43 -24.36
N ALA A 282 13.67 0.57 -23.73
CA ALA A 282 13.46 -0.88 -23.74
C ALA A 282 12.09 -1.27 -23.15
N GLU A 283 11.64 -0.58 -22.09
CA GLU A 283 10.32 -0.78 -21.50
C GLU A 283 9.16 -0.33 -22.40
N ARG A 284 9.35 0.73 -23.20
CA ARG A 284 8.27 1.32 -24.01
C ARG A 284 8.21 0.78 -25.44
N GLY A 285 9.36 0.61 -26.08
CA GLY A 285 9.50 0.28 -27.50
C GLY A 285 10.17 -1.07 -27.77
N GLY A 286 10.55 -1.80 -26.73
CA GLY A 286 11.20 -3.11 -26.85
C GLY A 286 12.69 -3.04 -27.21
N LEU A 287 13.27 -4.22 -27.48
CA LEU A 287 14.70 -4.42 -27.69
C LEU A 287 15.27 -3.54 -28.81
N GLU A 288 14.64 -3.55 -29.99
CA GLU A 288 15.11 -2.84 -31.18
C GLU A 288 15.15 -1.32 -30.99
N ALA A 289 14.13 -0.76 -30.32
CA ALA A 289 14.10 0.67 -30.00
C ALA A 289 15.23 1.07 -29.04
N ALA A 290 15.52 0.21 -28.05
CA ALA A 290 16.62 0.43 -27.11
C ALA A 290 18.00 0.32 -27.78
N ILE A 291 18.19 -0.63 -28.71
CA ILE A 291 19.41 -0.78 -29.50
C ILE A 291 19.60 0.45 -30.42
N ALA A 292 18.55 0.91 -31.09
CA ALA A 292 18.61 2.11 -31.93
C ALA A 292 19.00 3.35 -31.12
N LEU A 293 18.43 3.53 -29.93
CA LEU A 293 18.79 4.62 -29.02
C LEU A 293 20.23 4.48 -28.49
N CYS A 294 20.69 3.26 -28.24
CA CYS A 294 22.08 3.00 -27.86
C CYS A 294 23.07 3.45 -28.95
N ARG A 295 22.80 3.14 -30.23
CA ARG A 295 23.63 3.59 -31.37
C ARG A 295 23.70 5.11 -31.49
N VAL A 296 22.59 5.81 -31.19
CA VAL A 296 22.59 7.28 -31.14
C VAL A 296 23.52 7.78 -30.04
N PHE A 297 23.53 7.13 -28.87
CA PHE A 297 24.44 7.50 -27.79
C PHE A 297 25.89 7.07 -28.02
N GLU A 298 26.12 6.01 -28.78
CA GLU A 298 27.45 5.61 -29.26
C GLU A 298 28.09 6.71 -30.10
N ASN A 299 27.34 7.26 -31.05
CA ASN A 299 27.76 8.41 -31.86
C ASN A 299 28.01 9.68 -31.02
N GLN A 300 27.50 9.73 -29.79
CA GLN A 300 27.71 10.79 -28.80
C GLN A 300 28.78 10.44 -27.74
N GLY A 301 29.56 9.38 -27.98
CA GLY A 301 30.69 8.97 -27.15
C GLY A 301 30.36 8.05 -25.96
N LEU A 302 29.14 7.52 -25.86
CA LEU A 302 28.84 6.43 -24.93
C LEU A 302 29.51 5.15 -25.45
N ARG A 303 30.36 4.50 -24.66
CA ARG A 303 30.84 3.15 -24.97
C ARG A 303 29.89 2.13 -24.34
N PRO A 304 29.24 1.25 -25.13
CA PRO A 304 28.43 0.17 -24.61
C PRO A 304 29.26 -0.69 -23.65
N ASN A 305 28.65 -1.05 -22.54
CA ASN A 305 29.23 -1.95 -21.56
C ASN A 305 28.14 -2.83 -20.94
N GLU A 306 28.49 -3.63 -19.95
CA GLU A 306 27.58 -4.53 -19.25
C GLU A 306 26.31 -3.81 -18.74
N ARG A 307 26.44 -2.58 -18.22
CA ARG A 307 25.28 -1.79 -17.77
C ARG A 307 24.35 -1.39 -18.91
N THR A 308 24.91 -1.14 -20.10
CA THR A 308 24.12 -0.88 -21.31
C THR A 308 23.33 -2.11 -21.72
N LEU A 309 23.95 -3.30 -21.67
CA LEU A 309 23.31 -4.56 -21.99
C LEU A 309 22.23 -4.94 -20.95
N THR A 310 22.46 -4.68 -19.66
CA THR A 310 21.44 -4.80 -18.60
C THR A 310 20.24 -3.89 -18.86
N ALA A 311 20.46 -2.64 -19.27
CA ALA A 311 19.39 -1.69 -19.57
C ALA A 311 18.54 -2.12 -20.77
N ILE A 312 19.17 -2.71 -21.80
CA ILE A 312 18.48 -3.19 -23.00
C ILE A 312 17.68 -4.47 -22.72
N LEU A 313 18.22 -5.38 -21.92
CA LEU A 313 17.59 -6.68 -21.63
C LEU A 313 16.59 -6.65 -20.48
N CYS A 314 16.33 -5.49 -19.86
CA CYS A 314 15.55 -5.35 -18.63
C CYS A 314 14.18 -6.04 -18.67
N ARG A 315 13.56 -6.14 -19.86
CA ARG A 315 12.25 -6.77 -20.08
C ARG A 315 12.28 -7.97 -21.04
N SER A 316 13.44 -8.33 -21.57
CA SER A 316 13.54 -9.50 -22.43
C SER A 316 13.41 -10.80 -21.62
N THR A 317 12.86 -11.82 -22.28
CA THR A 317 12.74 -13.19 -21.79
C THR A 317 13.39 -14.21 -22.73
N ARG A 318 13.95 -13.76 -23.87
CA ARG A 318 14.42 -14.65 -24.93
C ARG A 318 15.93 -14.66 -24.99
N LEU A 319 16.50 -15.85 -25.09
CA LEU A 319 17.93 -16.02 -25.32
C LEU A 319 18.38 -15.41 -26.67
N ALA A 320 17.51 -15.45 -27.69
CA ALA A 320 17.78 -14.86 -29.00
C ALA A 320 18.00 -13.34 -28.92
N ASP A 321 17.20 -12.63 -28.12
CA ASP A 321 17.31 -11.19 -27.92
C ASP A 321 18.66 -10.82 -27.28
N MET A 322 19.11 -11.62 -26.30
CA MET A 322 20.41 -11.44 -25.68
C MET A 322 21.54 -11.66 -26.66
N ARG A 323 21.52 -12.75 -27.43
CA ARG A 323 22.53 -13.01 -28.48
C ARG A 323 22.56 -11.89 -29.52
N HIS A 324 21.40 -11.41 -29.96
CA HIS A 324 21.31 -10.29 -30.88
C HIS A 324 21.93 -9.01 -30.31
N ALA A 325 21.68 -8.71 -29.03
CA ALA A 325 22.27 -7.56 -28.34
C ALA A 325 23.79 -7.73 -28.13
N GLU A 326 24.28 -8.95 -27.84
CA GLU A 326 25.71 -9.26 -27.76
C GLU A 326 26.43 -9.01 -29.09
N ASP A 327 25.87 -9.53 -30.19
CA ASP A 327 26.43 -9.36 -31.54
C ASP A 327 26.42 -7.89 -31.98
N THR A 328 25.34 -7.18 -31.67
CA THR A 328 25.16 -5.79 -32.10
C THR A 328 26.04 -4.82 -31.31
N LEU A 329 26.14 -4.99 -30.00
CA LEU A 329 26.89 -4.08 -29.11
C LEU A 329 28.32 -4.52 -28.88
N ARG A 330 28.67 -5.75 -29.30
CA ARG A 330 29.97 -6.40 -29.06
C ARG A 330 30.34 -6.47 -27.57
N VAL A 331 29.34 -6.62 -26.70
CA VAL A 331 29.47 -6.79 -25.25
C VAL A 331 28.97 -8.19 -24.90
N ARG A 332 29.79 -9.01 -24.23
CA ARG A 332 29.36 -10.35 -23.79
C ARG A 332 28.50 -10.30 -22.54
N ALA A 333 27.49 -11.16 -22.49
CA ALA A 333 26.60 -11.36 -21.36
C ALA A 333 27.31 -12.11 -20.22
N ASN A 334 27.35 -11.48 -19.04
CA ASN A 334 27.74 -12.11 -17.78
C ASN A 334 26.53 -12.66 -17.00
N VAL A 335 26.79 -13.27 -15.84
CA VAL A 335 25.81 -13.87 -14.90
C VAL A 335 24.55 -13.01 -14.70
N VAL A 336 24.70 -11.68 -14.57
CA VAL A 336 23.59 -10.74 -14.33
C VAL A 336 22.58 -10.75 -15.47
N HIS A 337 23.04 -10.80 -16.72
CA HIS A 337 22.16 -10.80 -17.90
C HIS A 337 21.33 -12.08 -18.01
N TRP A 338 21.97 -13.23 -17.75
CA TRP A 338 21.30 -14.52 -17.69
C TRP A 338 20.26 -14.57 -16.54
N SER A 339 20.61 -14.05 -15.35
CA SER A 339 19.67 -13.91 -14.23
C SER A 339 18.46 -13.03 -14.57
N ILE A 340 18.64 -11.93 -15.33
CA ILE A 340 17.53 -11.07 -15.79
C ILE A 340 16.55 -11.86 -16.66
N LEU A 341 17.04 -12.61 -17.66
CA LEU A 341 16.17 -13.40 -18.55
C LEU A 341 15.40 -14.47 -17.78
N ILE A 342 16.08 -15.19 -16.87
CA ILE A 342 15.48 -16.21 -16.01
C ILE A 342 14.40 -15.60 -15.11
N THR A 343 14.74 -14.51 -14.42
CA THR A 343 13.82 -13.80 -13.52
C THR A 343 12.59 -13.30 -14.27
N ASN A 344 12.78 -12.75 -15.47
CA ASN A 344 11.68 -12.27 -16.29
C ASN A 344 10.79 -13.42 -16.79
N SER A 345 11.37 -14.56 -17.19
CA SER A 345 10.63 -15.74 -17.65
C SER A 345 9.79 -16.37 -16.53
N VAL A 346 10.38 -16.51 -15.33
CA VAL A 346 9.67 -16.98 -14.13
C VAL A 346 8.51 -16.05 -13.75
N LYS A 347 8.71 -14.73 -13.81
CA LYS A 347 7.65 -13.75 -13.51
C LYS A 347 6.46 -13.84 -14.47
N LEU A 348 6.67 -14.26 -15.72
CA LEU A 348 5.59 -14.52 -16.68
C LEU A 348 4.95 -15.90 -16.50
N GLY A 349 5.43 -16.72 -15.56
CA GLY A 349 4.95 -18.07 -15.32
C GLY A 349 5.51 -19.13 -16.28
N ASP A 350 6.47 -18.77 -17.14
CA ASP A 350 7.10 -19.70 -18.08
C ASP A 350 8.37 -20.34 -17.48
N LEU A 351 8.16 -21.36 -16.66
CA LEU A 351 9.24 -22.12 -16.03
C LEU A 351 10.05 -22.94 -17.05
N ARG A 352 9.44 -23.37 -18.17
CA ARG A 352 10.14 -24.19 -19.17
C ARG A 352 11.22 -23.39 -19.86
N SER A 353 10.89 -22.17 -20.29
CA SER A 353 11.88 -21.26 -20.89
C SER A 353 12.96 -20.85 -19.88
N ALA A 354 12.58 -20.60 -18.61
CA ALA A 354 13.56 -20.31 -17.56
C ALA A 354 14.56 -21.45 -17.34
N MET A 355 14.10 -22.71 -17.32
CA MET A 355 14.95 -23.89 -17.22
C MET A 355 15.87 -24.04 -18.44
N PHE A 356 15.33 -23.87 -19.65
CA PHE A 356 16.13 -23.92 -20.87
C PHE A 356 17.25 -22.86 -20.87
N ILE A 357 16.93 -21.63 -20.46
CA ILE A 357 17.93 -20.55 -20.35
C ILE A 357 19.00 -20.88 -19.29
N TYR A 358 18.60 -21.52 -18.19
CA TYR A 358 19.54 -21.97 -17.16
C TYR A 358 20.49 -23.04 -17.69
N ASP A 359 19.98 -24.10 -18.32
CA ASP A 359 20.81 -25.17 -18.91
C ASP A 359 21.80 -24.59 -19.93
N GLN A 360 21.33 -23.70 -20.81
CA GLN A 360 22.18 -23.01 -21.79
C GLN A 360 23.25 -22.10 -21.15
N SER A 361 22.99 -21.56 -19.96
CA SER A 361 23.98 -20.78 -19.21
C SER A 361 25.12 -21.67 -18.68
N GLN A 362 24.80 -22.92 -18.33
CA GLN A 362 25.79 -23.90 -17.88
C GLN A 362 26.70 -24.32 -19.05
N ASP A 363 26.12 -24.57 -20.22
CA ASP A 363 26.86 -24.89 -21.45
C ASP A 363 27.77 -23.73 -21.88
N ALA A 364 27.36 -22.50 -21.61
CA ALA A 364 28.15 -21.29 -21.84
C ALA A 364 29.26 -21.07 -20.79
N GLY A 365 29.39 -21.95 -19.79
CA GLY A 365 30.39 -21.87 -18.72
C GLY A 365 30.12 -20.77 -17.68
N ILE A 366 28.87 -20.30 -17.58
CA ILE A 366 28.49 -19.25 -16.62
C ILE A 366 28.39 -19.87 -15.22
N ARG A 367 29.14 -19.34 -14.26
CA ARG A 367 29.03 -19.75 -12.85
C ARG A 367 27.71 -19.22 -12.25
N PRO A 368 26.80 -20.08 -11.77
CA PRO A 368 25.52 -19.64 -11.24
C PRO A 368 25.70 -18.89 -9.92
N ASP A 369 24.97 -17.78 -9.75
CA ASP A 369 24.84 -17.06 -8.48
C ASP A 369 23.44 -17.21 -7.88
N VAL A 370 23.26 -16.71 -6.65
CA VAL A 370 21.96 -16.78 -5.96
C VAL A 370 20.86 -16.07 -6.75
N ALA A 371 21.17 -14.94 -7.39
CA ALA A 371 20.20 -14.16 -8.16
C ALA A 371 19.69 -14.92 -9.39
N MET A 372 20.50 -15.79 -9.98
CA MET A 372 20.12 -16.66 -11.08
C MET A 372 19.26 -17.83 -10.64
N VAL A 373 19.63 -18.53 -9.55
CA VAL A 373 18.98 -19.79 -9.16
C VAL A 373 17.74 -19.62 -8.28
N GLN A 374 17.70 -18.60 -7.42
CA GLN A 374 16.62 -18.39 -6.47
C GLN A 374 15.23 -18.26 -7.14
N PRO A 375 15.06 -17.53 -8.26
CA PRO A 375 13.77 -17.47 -8.97
C PRO A 375 13.29 -18.85 -9.47
N ILE A 376 14.21 -19.68 -9.99
CA ILE A 376 13.89 -21.01 -10.50
C ILE A 376 13.51 -21.96 -9.37
N ILE A 377 14.34 -22.00 -8.31
CA ILE A 377 14.07 -22.82 -7.13
C ILE A 377 12.73 -22.42 -6.50
N ASN A 378 12.43 -21.12 -6.38
CA ASN A 378 11.12 -20.65 -5.94
C ASN A 378 9.95 -21.18 -6.78
N ALA A 379 10.07 -21.12 -8.10
CA ALA A 379 9.03 -21.56 -9.02
C ALA A 379 8.82 -23.08 -8.99
N LEU A 380 9.90 -23.85 -8.84
CA LEU A 380 9.86 -25.31 -8.67
C LEU A 380 9.23 -25.71 -7.32
N CYS A 381 9.60 -24.99 -6.26
CA CYS A 381 9.19 -25.26 -4.89
C CYS A 381 7.74 -24.80 -4.57
N TYR A 382 7.28 -23.73 -5.22
CA TYR A 382 5.94 -23.16 -5.02
C TYR A 382 5.24 -22.89 -6.36
N PRO A 383 4.77 -23.94 -7.06
CA PRO A 383 3.97 -23.73 -8.25
C PRO A 383 2.65 -23.01 -7.88
N PRO A 384 2.16 -22.06 -8.70
CA PRO A 384 0.94 -21.30 -8.38
C PRO A 384 -0.33 -22.16 -8.26
N LEU A 385 -0.33 -23.35 -8.85
CA LEU A 385 -1.54 -24.17 -9.07
C LEU A 385 -1.47 -25.57 -8.46
N ALA A 386 -0.33 -25.99 -7.90
CA ALA A 386 -0.12 -27.37 -7.44
C ALA A 386 0.94 -27.49 -6.35
N ARG A 387 1.00 -28.65 -5.68
CA ARG A 387 2.15 -29.02 -4.85
C ARG A 387 3.34 -29.35 -5.76
N PRO A 388 4.58 -29.11 -5.31
CA PRO A 388 5.76 -29.48 -6.08
C PRO A 388 5.82 -31.00 -6.24
N ASP A 389 5.97 -31.46 -7.49
CA ASP A 389 6.21 -32.87 -7.80
C ASP A 389 7.62 -33.29 -7.32
N GLU A 390 7.83 -34.58 -7.06
CA GLU A 390 9.14 -35.07 -6.60
C GLU A 390 10.27 -34.75 -7.60
N THR A 391 9.97 -34.77 -8.90
CA THR A 391 10.92 -34.40 -9.95
C THR A 391 11.32 -32.92 -9.87
N ALA A 392 10.38 -32.04 -9.51
CA ALA A 392 10.66 -30.62 -9.30
C ALA A 392 11.52 -30.38 -8.05
N ILE A 393 11.30 -31.16 -6.99
CA ILE A 393 12.12 -31.13 -5.77
C ILE A 393 13.54 -31.61 -6.07
N ASP A 394 13.71 -32.74 -6.75
CA ASP A 394 15.04 -33.23 -7.13
C ASP A 394 15.78 -32.22 -8.02
N ARG A 395 15.10 -31.63 -9.00
CA ARG A 395 15.69 -30.57 -9.83
C ARG A 395 16.09 -29.32 -9.03
N ALA A 396 15.28 -28.90 -8.07
CA ALA A 396 15.63 -27.77 -7.20
C ALA A 396 16.88 -28.07 -6.35
N LEU A 397 17.04 -29.31 -5.90
CA LEU A 397 18.23 -29.77 -5.17
C LEU A 397 19.46 -29.89 -6.09
N ASP A 398 19.30 -30.31 -7.34
CA ASP A 398 20.40 -30.36 -8.32
C ASP A 398 20.93 -28.95 -8.62
N ILE A 399 20.02 -27.99 -8.85
CA ILE A 399 20.37 -26.57 -9.04
C ILE A 399 21.07 -26.01 -7.80
N TYR A 400 20.61 -26.38 -6.60
CA TYR A 400 21.27 -26.02 -5.36
C TYR A 400 22.69 -26.58 -5.26
N GLN A 401 22.89 -27.86 -5.62
CA GLN A 401 24.21 -28.48 -5.63
C GLN A 401 25.16 -27.80 -6.64
N HIS A 402 24.64 -27.35 -7.79
CA HIS A 402 25.42 -26.56 -8.74
C HIS A 402 25.87 -25.22 -8.15
N LEU A 403 24.99 -24.51 -7.43
CA LEU A 403 25.37 -23.29 -6.68
C LEU A 403 26.39 -23.61 -5.58
N PHE A 404 26.21 -24.70 -4.84
CA PHE A 404 27.12 -25.12 -3.77
C PHE A 404 28.52 -25.39 -4.31
N ARG A 405 28.65 -26.09 -5.44
CA ARG A 405 29.95 -26.32 -6.11
C ARG A 405 30.58 -25.01 -6.58
N ALA A 406 29.79 -24.14 -7.22
CA ALA A 406 30.25 -22.85 -7.73
C ALA A 406 30.76 -21.90 -6.62
N THR A 407 30.23 -22.01 -5.40
CA THR A 407 30.61 -21.18 -4.25
C THR A 407 31.67 -21.81 -3.34
N SER A 408 32.02 -23.08 -3.55
CA SER A 408 33.00 -23.81 -2.72
C SER A 408 34.36 -23.98 -3.39
N GLU A 409 34.47 -23.78 -4.71
CA GLU A 409 35.76 -23.75 -5.41
C GLU A 409 36.54 -22.45 -5.11
N PRO A 410 37.74 -22.50 -4.52
CA PRO A 410 38.60 -21.33 -4.43
C PRO A 410 39.05 -20.89 -5.83
N ASP A 411 39.09 -19.58 -6.09
CA ASP A 411 39.53 -18.94 -7.35
C ASP A 411 40.99 -19.26 -7.71
N VAL A 412 41.28 -20.50 -8.13
CA VAL A 412 42.65 -20.92 -8.44
C VAL A 412 42.98 -20.78 -9.93
N ARG A 413 42.02 -20.56 -10.84
CA ARG A 413 42.33 -20.49 -12.28
C ARG A 413 41.42 -19.61 -13.13
N ILE A 414 41.48 -18.28 -12.99
CA ILE A 414 41.34 -17.37 -14.16
C ILE A 414 42.32 -16.21 -14.02
N ASN A 415 43.48 -16.36 -14.68
CA ASN A 415 44.37 -15.25 -15.00
C ASN A 415 43.68 -14.34 -16.03
N SER A 416 42.86 -13.38 -15.60
CA SER A 416 42.58 -12.17 -16.38
C SER A 416 41.88 -11.10 -15.54
N ARG A 417 42.65 -10.09 -15.13
CA ARG A 417 42.27 -8.68 -14.90
C ARG A 417 40.77 -8.39 -14.70
N ALA A 418 40.20 -8.70 -13.55
CA ALA A 418 39.13 -7.93 -12.91
C ALA A 418 39.03 -8.37 -11.44
N ARG A 419 38.98 -7.40 -10.52
CA ARG A 419 38.57 -7.64 -9.13
C ARG A 419 37.06 -7.89 -9.13
N ASP A 420 36.63 -9.09 -9.46
CA ASP A 420 35.24 -9.47 -9.22
C ASP A 420 35.09 -9.85 -7.74
N PRO A 421 34.05 -9.37 -7.04
CA PRO A 421 33.80 -9.72 -5.66
C PRO A 421 33.53 -11.23 -5.52
N PRO A 422 33.85 -11.85 -4.36
CA PRO A 422 33.56 -13.26 -4.13
C PRO A 422 32.08 -13.54 -4.36
N ILE A 423 31.78 -14.62 -5.09
CA ILE A 423 30.41 -15.05 -5.39
C ILE A 423 29.67 -15.22 -4.06
N ALA A 424 28.58 -14.47 -3.88
CA ALA A 424 27.79 -14.54 -2.66
C ALA A 424 27.21 -15.96 -2.51
N GLY A 425 27.50 -16.59 -1.37
CA GLY A 425 26.99 -17.92 -1.04
C GLY A 425 25.46 -17.97 -0.90
N PRO A 426 24.87 -19.18 -0.78
CA PRO A 426 23.42 -19.35 -0.56
C PRO A 426 22.93 -18.48 0.61
N ASN A 427 21.84 -17.75 0.40
CA ASN A 427 21.24 -16.93 1.46
C ASN A 427 20.28 -17.76 2.34
N ALA A 428 19.98 -17.27 3.55
CA ALA A 428 19.05 -17.94 4.48
C ALA A 428 17.68 -18.24 3.86
N GLN A 429 17.21 -17.39 2.94
CA GLN A 429 15.94 -17.58 2.25
C GLN A 429 15.92 -18.84 1.39
N LEU A 430 17.01 -19.14 0.67
CA LEU A 430 17.13 -20.32 -0.17
C LEU A 430 17.04 -21.62 0.65
N TYR A 431 17.72 -21.67 1.81
CA TYR A 431 17.61 -22.79 2.75
C TYR A 431 16.18 -22.96 3.27
N VAL A 432 15.51 -21.87 3.67
CA VAL A 432 14.12 -21.90 4.15
C VAL A 432 13.18 -22.47 3.09
N ILE A 433 13.33 -22.04 1.83
CA ILE A 433 12.51 -22.51 0.69
C ILE A 433 12.68 -24.02 0.52
N LEU A 434 13.92 -24.49 0.43
CA LEU A 434 14.22 -25.90 0.25
C LEU A 434 13.72 -26.73 1.43
N LEU A 435 14.09 -26.39 2.67
CA LEU A 435 13.67 -27.12 3.87
C LEU A 435 12.14 -27.20 3.99
N ARG A 436 11.42 -26.11 3.68
CA ARG A 436 9.95 -26.10 3.70
C ARG A 436 9.35 -27.01 2.62
N THR A 437 9.97 -27.09 1.44
CA THR A 437 9.51 -28.03 0.40
C THR A 437 9.80 -29.48 0.74
N LEU A 438 10.96 -29.78 1.33
CA LEU A 438 11.28 -31.12 1.83
C LEU A 438 10.30 -31.52 2.94
N ALA A 439 9.95 -30.59 3.85
CA ALA A 439 8.99 -30.81 4.92
C ALA A 439 7.56 -31.11 4.41
N SER A 440 7.23 -30.57 3.24
CA SER A 440 5.91 -30.73 2.60
C SER A 440 5.82 -31.99 1.72
N SER A 441 6.95 -32.63 1.44
CA SER A 441 7.04 -33.82 0.58
C SER A 441 6.38 -35.06 1.22
N ALA A 442 5.85 -35.96 0.38
CA ALA A 442 5.30 -37.23 0.82
C ALA A 442 6.40 -38.25 1.20
N ASN A 443 7.53 -38.23 0.49
CA ASN A 443 8.61 -39.21 0.62
C ASN A 443 9.66 -38.76 1.66
N THR A 444 9.32 -38.91 2.94
CA THR A 444 10.19 -38.45 4.04
C THR A 444 11.52 -39.20 4.08
N GLU A 445 11.56 -40.50 3.77
CA GLU A 445 12.79 -41.30 3.81
C GLU A 445 13.87 -40.80 2.82
N LYS A 446 13.47 -40.46 1.58
CA LYS A 446 14.39 -39.97 0.55
C LYS A 446 14.96 -38.58 0.88
N TYR A 447 14.12 -37.68 1.38
CA TYR A 447 14.48 -36.27 1.53
C TYR A 447 15.02 -35.91 2.91
N PHE A 448 14.81 -36.76 3.92
CA PHE A 448 15.32 -36.52 5.28
C PHE A 448 16.86 -36.42 5.33
N PRO A 449 17.64 -37.34 4.74
CA PRO A 449 19.11 -37.19 4.69
C PRO A 449 19.54 -35.94 3.92
N LYS A 450 18.84 -35.59 2.83
CA LYS A 450 19.13 -34.38 2.04
C LYS A 450 18.84 -33.10 2.84
N ALA A 451 17.82 -33.12 3.71
CA ALA A 451 17.51 -32.00 4.60
C ALA A 451 18.57 -31.82 5.69
N LEU A 452 19.10 -32.91 6.26
CA LEU A 452 20.22 -32.83 7.22
C LEU A 452 21.47 -32.24 6.56
N ALA A 453 21.82 -32.69 5.34
CA ALA A 453 22.95 -32.12 4.61
C ALA A 453 22.80 -30.62 4.33
N LEU A 454 21.56 -30.11 4.11
CA LEU A 454 21.30 -28.68 3.96
C LEU A 454 21.49 -27.92 5.28
N LEU A 455 21.15 -28.52 6.42
CA LEU A 455 21.35 -27.92 7.74
C LEU A 455 22.84 -27.89 8.12
N ASP A 456 23.58 -28.96 7.84
CA ASP A 456 25.03 -29.03 8.06
C ASP A 456 25.75 -27.98 7.20
N ASP A 457 25.33 -27.79 5.94
CA ASP A 457 25.88 -26.74 5.09
C ASP A 457 25.54 -25.33 5.60
N MET A 458 24.31 -25.11 6.05
CA MET A 458 23.88 -23.84 6.65
C MET A 458 24.71 -23.49 7.89
N GLU A 459 24.99 -24.47 8.75
CA GLU A 459 25.84 -24.33 9.94
C GLU A 459 27.32 -24.05 9.56
N SER A 460 27.86 -24.78 8.58
CA SER A 460 29.24 -24.61 8.13
C SER A 460 29.52 -23.21 7.56
N ARG A 461 28.50 -22.55 7.01
CA ARG A 461 28.56 -21.19 6.44
C ARG A 461 28.18 -20.10 7.45
N ASN A 462 27.91 -20.47 8.70
CA ASN A 462 27.45 -19.58 9.78
C ASN A 462 26.21 -18.75 9.38
N VAL A 463 25.31 -19.34 8.59
CA VAL A 463 24.04 -18.70 8.23
C VAL A 463 23.06 -18.97 9.36
N ALA A 464 22.75 -17.94 10.16
CA ALA A 464 21.85 -18.10 11.30
C ALA A 464 20.43 -18.49 10.85
N ILE A 465 19.82 -19.47 11.54
CA ILE A 465 18.39 -19.75 11.41
C ILE A 465 17.66 -18.60 12.13
N GLU A 466 17.44 -17.49 11.44
CA GLU A 466 16.73 -16.32 12.01
C GLU A 466 15.21 -16.38 11.82
N SER A 467 14.73 -17.29 10.96
CA SER A 467 13.32 -17.37 10.60
C SER A 467 12.57 -18.48 11.36
N SER A 468 11.47 -18.12 12.02
CA SER A 468 10.47 -19.06 12.57
C SER A 468 10.04 -20.13 11.55
N ILE A 469 10.00 -19.78 10.25
CA ILE A 469 9.58 -20.70 9.18
C ILE A 469 10.59 -21.84 8.98
N ALA A 470 11.89 -21.56 9.11
CA ALA A 470 12.92 -22.59 9.05
C ALA A 470 12.83 -23.51 10.27
N VAL A 471 12.69 -22.95 11.47
CA VAL A 471 12.50 -23.74 12.71
C VAL A 471 11.28 -24.65 12.60
N ALA A 472 10.15 -24.13 12.11
CA ALA A 472 8.94 -24.91 11.88
C ALA A 472 9.15 -26.02 10.84
N SER A 473 9.83 -25.74 9.72
CA SER A 473 10.07 -26.71 8.66
C SER A 473 10.99 -27.85 9.10
N VAL A 474 12.06 -27.54 9.85
CA VAL A 474 12.96 -28.52 10.45
C VAL A 474 12.23 -29.35 11.51
N THR A 475 11.42 -28.71 12.34
CA THR A 475 10.60 -29.40 13.34
C THR A 475 9.63 -30.37 12.68
N ILE A 476 8.95 -29.96 11.60
CA ILE A 476 8.06 -30.84 10.83
C ILE A 476 8.81 -32.04 10.24
N LEU A 477 10.00 -31.81 9.65
CA LEU A 477 10.82 -32.89 9.07
C LEU A 477 11.21 -33.93 10.12
N LEU A 478 11.70 -33.50 11.28
CA LEU A 478 12.09 -34.39 12.38
C LEU A 478 10.88 -35.07 13.03
N MET A 479 9.76 -34.37 13.15
CA MET A 479 8.52 -34.96 13.64
C MET A 479 8.04 -36.07 12.72
N ARG A 480 8.11 -35.91 11.39
CA ARG A 480 7.70 -36.93 10.42
C ARG A 480 8.59 -38.17 10.39
N SER A 481 9.86 -38.05 10.75
CA SER A 481 10.76 -39.20 10.88
C SER A 481 10.60 -39.95 12.22
N ALA A 482 9.75 -39.47 13.12
CA ALA A 482 9.43 -40.16 14.37
C ALA A 482 8.63 -41.44 14.13
N SER A 483 8.76 -42.41 15.04
CA SER A 483 8.03 -43.68 15.03
C SER A 483 6.67 -43.61 15.73
N SER A 484 6.42 -42.58 16.54
CA SER A 484 5.19 -42.43 17.33
C SER A 484 4.82 -40.97 17.55
N TYR A 485 3.55 -40.69 17.90
CA TYR A 485 3.11 -39.35 18.30
C TYR A 485 3.87 -38.82 19.52
N ALA A 486 4.20 -39.68 20.48
CA ALA A 486 4.93 -39.30 21.67
C ALA A 486 6.36 -38.85 21.34
N ASP A 487 7.04 -39.55 20.43
CA ASP A 487 8.39 -39.21 20.01
C ASP A 487 8.42 -37.94 19.16
N ALA A 488 7.41 -37.74 18.29
CA ALA A 488 7.24 -36.50 17.55
C ALA A 488 7.09 -35.28 18.50
N VAL A 489 6.29 -35.41 19.57
CA VAL A 489 6.15 -34.30 20.55
C VAL A 489 7.40 -34.10 21.40
N LYS A 490 8.15 -35.15 21.74
CA LYS A 490 9.46 -35.00 22.39
C LYS A 490 10.44 -34.21 21.51
N ILE A 491 10.47 -34.50 20.21
CA ILE A 491 11.28 -33.76 19.22
C ILE A 491 10.85 -32.29 19.19
N PHE A 492 9.53 -32.03 19.06
CA PHE A 492 8.98 -30.68 19.10
C PHE A 492 9.42 -29.91 20.36
N LYS A 493 9.27 -30.52 21.55
CA LYS A 493 9.66 -29.90 22.84
C LYS A 493 11.15 -29.60 22.93
N ARG A 494 12.02 -30.48 22.43
CA ARG A 494 13.47 -30.25 22.42
C ARG A 494 13.83 -29.01 21.60
N ILE A 495 13.14 -28.80 20.47
CA ILE A 495 13.40 -27.65 19.59
C ILE A 495 12.78 -26.38 20.17
N SER A 496 11.54 -26.43 20.68
CA SER A 496 10.84 -25.26 21.23
C SER A 496 11.46 -24.72 22.53
N THR A 497 12.11 -25.57 23.32
CA THR A 497 12.79 -25.18 24.57
C THR A 497 14.26 -24.77 24.37
N SER A 498 14.80 -24.91 23.16
CA SER A 498 16.18 -24.50 22.88
C SER A 498 16.30 -22.97 22.95
N LYS A 499 17.11 -22.47 23.89
CA LYS A 499 17.29 -21.03 24.15
C LYS A 499 18.15 -20.28 23.11
N HIS A 500 18.54 -20.96 22.02
CA HIS A 500 19.57 -20.49 21.09
C HIS A 500 19.07 -20.18 19.67
N GLY A 501 17.75 -20.15 19.44
CA GLY A 501 17.15 -19.80 18.14
C GLY A 501 15.98 -18.82 18.25
N PRO A 502 15.51 -18.26 17.13
CA PRO A 502 14.26 -17.50 17.09
C PRO A 502 13.12 -18.43 17.51
N GLY A 503 12.30 -17.98 18.46
CA GLY A 503 11.10 -18.71 18.86
C GLY A 503 10.16 -18.95 17.68
N LEU A 504 9.34 -19.99 17.77
CA LEU A 504 8.25 -20.22 16.83
C LEU A 504 7.23 -19.09 16.95
N ASP A 505 6.82 -18.51 15.82
CA ASP A 505 5.71 -17.57 15.73
C ASP A 505 4.37 -18.30 15.56
N ALA A 506 3.25 -17.58 15.68
CA ALA A 506 1.91 -18.16 15.55
C ALA A 506 1.73 -18.96 14.25
N LYS A 507 2.31 -18.52 13.12
CA LYS A 507 2.25 -19.22 11.83
C LYS A 507 3.08 -20.51 11.83
N GLY A 508 4.25 -20.51 12.48
CA GLY A 508 5.09 -21.68 12.70
C GLY A 508 4.36 -22.77 13.49
N TYR A 509 3.70 -22.40 14.59
CA TYR A 509 2.87 -23.32 15.38
C TYR A 509 1.72 -23.91 14.55
N VAL A 510 0.99 -23.09 13.79
CA VAL A 510 -0.10 -23.57 12.92
C VAL A 510 0.42 -24.56 11.86
N ALA A 511 1.57 -24.28 11.24
CA ALA A 511 2.19 -25.17 10.25
C ALA A 511 2.57 -26.53 10.86
N ILE A 512 3.14 -26.53 12.07
CA ILE A 512 3.46 -27.76 12.82
C ILE A 512 2.18 -28.53 13.16
N LEU A 513 1.16 -27.86 13.70
CA LEU A 513 -0.12 -28.49 14.04
C LEU A 513 -0.80 -29.10 12.81
N HIS A 514 -0.78 -28.41 11.67
CA HIS A 514 -1.31 -28.92 10.40
C HIS A 514 -0.50 -30.11 9.85
N ALA A 515 0.82 -30.13 10.02
CA ALA A 515 1.63 -31.28 9.63
C ALA A 515 1.38 -32.47 10.57
N PHE A 516 1.40 -32.23 11.89
CA PHE A 516 1.13 -33.22 12.92
C PHE A 516 -0.25 -33.87 12.76
N SER A 517 -1.26 -33.08 12.38
CA SER A 517 -2.61 -33.57 12.16
C SER A 517 -2.73 -34.53 10.96
N LYS A 518 -1.80 -34.47 10.00
CA LYS A 518 -1.73 -35.40 8.85
C LYS A 518 -0.85 -36.61 9.09
N MET A 519 -0.03 -36.59 10.14
CA MET A 519 0.84 -37.70 10.49
C MET A 519 -0.03 -38.85 11.01
N ALA A 520 0.05 -40.02 10.37
CA ALA A 520 -0.78 -41.17 10.69
C ALA A 520 0.06 -42.23 11.40
N TYR A 521 0.34 -42.02 12.68
CA TYR A 521 0.92 -43.07 13.53
C TYR A 521 -0.24 -43.89 14.08
N ASP A 522 -0.31 -45.16 13.71
CA ASP A 522 -1.31 -46.17 14.09
C ASP A 522 -2.73 -45.63 14.39
N ARG A 523 -3.61 -45.63 13.38
CA ARG A 523 -4.99 -45.07 13.44
C ARG A 523 -5.97 -45.84 14.34
N ARG A 524 -5.49 -46.71 15.23
CA ARG A 524 -6.34 -47.55 16.08
C ARG A 524 -6.92 -46.78 17.26
N ASP A 525 -6.18 -45.80 17.81
CA ASP A 525 -6.59 -44.99 18.96
C ASP A 525 -6.52 -43.48 18.65
N ILE A 526 -7.65 -42.77 18.79
CA ILE A 526 -7.69 -41.30 18.63
C ILE A 526 -7.12 -40.59 19.88
N SER A 527 -7.20 -41.20 21.06
CA SER A 527 -6.89 -40.54 22.34
C SER A 527 -5.46 -39.99 22.40
N PRO A 528 -4.40 -40.73 22.00
CA PRO A 528 -3.04 -40.22 22.00
C PRO A 528 -2.89 -39.01 21.06
N PHE A 529 -3.49 -39.04 19.87
CA PHE A 529 -3.43 -37.92 18.94
C PHE A 529 -4.01 -36.62 19.54
N VAL A 530 -5.18 -36.72 20.19
CA VAL A 530 -5.88 -35.56 20.79
C VAL A 530 -5.05 -34.94 21.92
N GLU A 531 -4.51 -35.77 22.81
CA GLU A 531 -3.70 -35.31 23.94
C GLU A 531 -2.42 -34.61 23.47
N HIS A 532 -1.71 -35.23 22.53
CA HIS A 532 -0.45 -34.70 22.00
C HIS A 532 -0.66 -33.44 21.14
N TYR A 533 -1.76 -33.34 20.38
CA TYR A 533 -2.12 -32.11 19.66
C TYR A 533 -2.37 -30.96 20.62
N PHE A 534 -3.16 -31.17 21.68
CA PHE A 534 -3.43 -30.12 22.66
C PHE A 534 -2.22 -29.77 23.53
N GLN A 535 -1.25 -30.66 23.66
CA GLN A 535 0.03 -30.33 24.28
C GLN A 535 0.82 -29.30 23.45
N ILE A 536 0.87 -29.45 22.13
CA ILE A 536 1.49 -28.44 21.23
C ILE A 536 0.71 -27.11 21.29
N VAL A 537 -0.63 -27.18 21.37
CA VAL A 537 -1.48 -25.98 21.52
C VAL A 537 -1.25 -25.27 22.86
N GLN A 538 -1.06 -26.00 23.95
CA GLN A 538 -0.74 -25.40 25.26
C GLN A 538 0.61 -24.69 25.24
N GLU A 539 1.61 -25.26 24.58
CA GLU A 539 2.92 -24.62 24.39
C GLU A 539 2.80 -23.33 23.56
N MET A 540 1.95 -23.32 22.52
CA MET A 540 1.64 -22.10 21.75
C MET A 540 1.05 -20.99 22.64
N GLN A 541 0.14 -21.34 23.56
CA GLN A 541 -0.46 -20.40 24.50
C GLN A 541 0.54 -19.90 25.55
N GLN A 542 1.39 -20.79 26.07
CA GLN A 542 2.44 -20.45 27.03
C GLN A 542 3.51 -19.53 26.43
N ALA A 543 3.78 -19.67 25.13
CA ALA A 543 4.63 -18.76 24.36
C ALA A 543 3.97 -17.38 24.11
N GLY A 544 2.73 -17.16 24.55
CA GLY A 544 2.03 -15.87 24.44
C GLY A 544 1.32 -15.67 23.10
N HIS A 545 1.12 -16.72 22.30
CA HIS A 545 0.38 -16.62 21.04
C HIS A 545 -1.10 -16.93 21.24
N SER A 546 -1.97 -16.07 20.70
CA SER A 546 -3.42 -16.27 20.72
C SER A 546 -3.81 -17.46 19.83
N LEU A 547 -4.79 -18.24 20.29
CA LEU A 547 -5.42 -19.27 19.47
C LEU A 547 -6.05 -18.62 18.23
N THR A 548 -6.01 -19.32 17.10
CA THR A 548 -6.68 -18.90 15.86
C THR A 548 -7.79 -19.88 15.51
N VAL A 549 -8.81 -19.40 14.79
CA VAL A 549 -9.89 -20.24 14.23
C VAL A 549 -9.33 -21.39 13.38
N GLU A 550 -8.21 -21.14 12.69
CA GLU A 550 -7.50 -22.13 11.85
C GLU A 550 -7.03 -23.36 12.66
N VAL A 551 -6.51 -23.18 13.89
CA VAL A 551 -6.06 -24.28 14.76
C VAL A 551 -7.20 -25.26 15.08
N TYR A 552 -8.39 -24.72 15.36
CA TYR A 552 -9.57 -25.53 15.65
C TYR A 552 -10.14 -26.19 14.38
N THR A 553 -10.12 -25.47 13.26
CA THR A 553 -10.59 -25.97 11.96
C THR A 553 -9.73 -27.16 11.48
N ILE A 554 -8.40 -27.04 11.56
CA ILE A 554 -7.46 -28.12 11.22
C ILE A 554 -7.76 -29.38 12.04
N PHE A 555 -7.99 -29.20 13.34
CA PHE A 555 -8.21 -30.31 14.26
C PHE A 555 -9.54 -31.01 14.00
N LEU A 556 -10.65 -30.26 13.89
CA LEU A 556 -11.98 -30.78 13.59
C LEU A 556 -12.02 -31.50 12.25
N HIS A 557 -11.33 -30.96 11.24
CA HIS A 557 -11.24 -31.57 9.91
C HIS A 557 -10.56 -32.95 9.96
N GLN A 558 -9.45 -33.09 10.70
CA GLN A 558 -8.77 -34.39 10.83
C GLN A 558 -9.58 -35.39 11.67
N LEU A 559 -10.27 -34.93 12.72
CA LEU A 559 -11.22 -35.77 13.45
C LEU A 559 -12.34 -36.28 12.54
N GLY A 560 -12.87 -35.44 11.63
CA GLY A 560 -13.89 -35.85 10.66
C GLY A 560 -13.40 -36.81 9.57
N LEU A 561 -12.12 -36.72 9.17
CA LEU A 561 -11.52 -37.65 8.20
C LEU A 561 -11.13 -39.00 8.83
N GLY A 562 -10.91 -39.04 10.14
CA GLY A 562 -10.57 -40.25 10.87
C GLY A 562 -11.71 -41.26 10.84
N LYS A 563 -11.54 -42.39 10.14
CA LYS A 563 -12.35 -43.59 10.35
C LYS A 563 -11.98 -44.20 11.70
N SER A 564 -12.36 -43.54 12.79
CA SER A 564 -12.21 -44.12 14.11
C SER A 564 -13.13 -45.31 14.26
N LEU A 565 -12.60 -46.39 14.82
CA LEU A 565 -13.38 -47.55 15.24
C LEU A 565 -14.24 -47.25 16.49
N ASN A 566 -13.91 -46.19 17.26
CA ASN A 566 -14.65 -45.78 18.46
C ASN A 566 -15.32 -44.40 18.29
N LEU A 567 -16.65 -44.41 18.10
CA LEU A 567 -17.49 -43.21 18.00
C LEU A 567 -17.56 -42.43 19.32
N HIS A 568 -17.44 -43.10 20.47
CA HIS A 568 -17.53 -42.48 21.79
C HIS A 568 -16.36 -41.53 22.05
N ASP A 569 -15.14 -41.96 21.78
CA ASP A 569 -13.93 -41.15 21.98
C ASP A 569 -13.91 -39.94 21.05
N MET A 570 -14.43 -40.11 19.82
CA MET A 570 -14.61 -39.02 18.88
C MET A 570 -15.61 -37.99 19.41
N TYR A 571 -16.77 -38.44 19.92
CA TYR A 571 -17.77 -37.56 20.54
C TYR A 571 -17.20 -36.77 21.73
N VAL A 572 -16.50 -37.44 22.66
CA VAL A 572 -15.89 -36.80 23.82
C VAL A 572 -14.88 -35.74 23.39
N SER A 573 -14.08 -36.02 22.36
CA SER A 573 -13.09 -35.09 21.82
C SER A 573 -13.75 -33.88 21.16
N VAL A 574 -14.75 -34.09 20.30
CA VAL A 574 -15.53 -33.02 19.67
C VAL A 574 -16.21 -32.13 20.72
N ARG A 575 -16.77 -32.73 21.78
CA ARG A 575 -17.42 -31.99 22.88
C ARG A 575 -16.43 -31.19 23.73
N LYS A 576 -15.22 -31.70 23.97
CA LYS A 576 -14.14 -30.95 24.65
C LYS A 576 -13.77 -29.70 23.85
N ILE A 577 -13.66 -29.82 22.52
CA ILE A 577 -13.37 -28.69 21.63
C ILE A 577 -14.50 -27.67 21.64
N HIS A 578 -15.74 -28.13 21.46
CA HIS A 578 -16.91 -27.26 21.45
C HIS A 578 -17.00 -26.43 22.74
N ARG A 579 -16.77 -27.04 23.90
CA ARG A 579 -16.71 -26.30 25.18
C ARG A 579 -15.62 -25.23 25.19
N ARG A 580 -14.41 -25.55 24.70
CA ARG A 580 -13.31 -24.56 24.63
C ARG A 580 -13.64 -23.42 23.68
N LEU A 581 -14.24 -23.71 22.54
CA LEU A 581 -14.68 -22.72 21.56
C LEU A 581 -15.72 -21.74 22.14
N VAL A 582 -16.68 -22.25 22.91
CA VAL A 582 -17.72 -21.41 23.54
C VAL A 582 -17.17 -20.60 24.72
N LEU A 583 -16.18 -21.12 25.44
CA LEU A 583 -15.57 -20.44 26.60
C LEU A 583 -14.55 -19.37 26.21
N ASP A 584 -13.98 -19.44 25.01
CA ASP A 584 -12.96 -18.51 24.54
C ASP A 584 -13.60 -17.25 23.97
N THR A 585 -13.80 -16.24 24.82
CA THR A 585 -14.39 -14.94 24.45
C THR A 585 -13.52 -14.11 23.50
N SER A 586 -12.26 -14.52 23.28
CA SER A 586 -11.35 -13.85 22.34
C SER A 586 -11.56 -14.29 20.90
N LEU A 587 -12.29 -15.38 20.67
CA LEU A 587 -12.54 -15.94 19.35
C LEU A 587 -13.94 -15.57 18.85
N SER A 588 -14.02 -15.18 17.58
CA SER A 588 -15.28 -15.09 16.83
C SER A 588 -15.29 -16.23 15.80
N PRO A 589 -15.98 -17.35 16.08
CA PRO A 589 -16.08 -18.46 15.15
C PRO A 589 -16.73 -18.03 13.84
N ASP A 590 -16.14 -18.41 12.71
CA ASP A 590 -16.72 -18.19 11.39
C ASP A 590 -17.64 -19.34 10.98
N THR A 591 -18.41 -19.13 9.90
CA THR A 591 -19.31 -20.16 9.34
C THR A 591 -18.56 -21.44 8.99
N ALA A 592 -17.32 -21.34 8.51
CA ALA A 592 -16.51 -22.50 8.14
C ALA A 592 -16.18 -23.38 9.36
N LEU A 593 -15.81 -22.78 10.49
CA LEU A 593 -15.53 -23.50 11.73
C LEU A 593 -16.78 -24.17 12.29
N TRP A 594 -17.93 -23.48 12.29
CA TRP A 594 -19.20 -24.06 12.70
C TRP A 594 -19.61 -25.22 11.79
N ASN A 595 -19.39 -25.11 10.48
CA ASN A 595 -19.63 -26.18 9.52
C ASN A 595 -18.75 -27.41 9.80
N GLN A 596 -17.44 -27.22 10.07
CA GLN A 596 -16.57 -28.33 10.45
C GLN A 596 -16.97 -28.94 11.80
N LEU A 597 -17.43 -28.15 12.77
CA LEU A 597 -17.91 -28.66 14.05
C LEU A 597 -19.20 -29.49 13.88
N MET A 598 -20.13 -29.01 13.06
CA MET A 598 -21.36 -29.72 12.73
C MET A 598 -21.09 -31.04 12.00
N ASP A 599 -20.18 -31.04 11.01
CA ASP A 599 -19.75 -32.25 10.30
C ASP A 599 -19.07 -33.24 11.26
N ALA A 600 -18.21 -32.75 12.17
CA ALA A 600 -17.57 -33.60 13.18
C ALA A 600 -18.58 -34.27 14.13
N TYR A 601 -19.63 -33.55 14.56
CA TYR A 601 -20.72 -34.13 15.37
C TYR A 601 -21.56 -35.15 14.59
N GLN A 602 -21.86 -34.86 13.33
CA GLN A 602 -22.57 -35.77 12.42
C GLN A 602 -21.80 -37.09 12.27
N ARG A 603 -20.49 -37.02 12.03
CA ARG A 603 -19.61 -38.19 11.93
C ARG A 603 -19.43 -38.92 13.25
N ALA A 604 -19.50 -38.22 14.37
CA ALA A 604 -19.47 -38.81 15.72
C ALA A 604 -20.78 -39.52 16.09
N GLY A 605 -21.79 -39.48 15.22
CA GLY A 605 -23.09 -40.10 15.45
C GLY A 605 -24.01 -39.30 16.39
N SER A 606 -23.63 -38.09 16.80
CA SER A 606 -24.49 -37.23 17.62
C SER A 606 -25.32 -36.29 16.74
N PHE A 607 -26.44 -36.81 16.22
CA PHE A 607 -27.39 -36.05 15.41
C PHE A 607 -27.96 -34.83 16.17
N ILE A 608 -28.27 -35.00 17.46
CA ILE A 608 -28.88 -33.95 18.28
C ILE A 608 -27.95 -32.74 18.41
N ASP A 609 -26.65 -32.98 18.68
CA ASP A 609 -25.70 -31.89 18.81
C ASP A 609 -25.42 -31.22 17.46
N ALA A 610 -25.43 -31.96 16.34
CA ALA A 610 -25.36 -31.38 15.00
C ALA A 610 -26.56 -30.45 14.71
N CYS A 611 -27.78 -30.86 15.06
CA CYS A 611 -28.97 -30.00 14.93
C CYS A 611 -28.90 -28.75 15.82
N ARG A 612 -28.33 -28.84 17.02
CA ARG A 612 -28.11 -27.66 17.88
C ARG A 612 -27.17 -26.66 17.23
N ILE A 613 -26.08 -27.13 16.61
CA ILE A 613 -25.17 -26.25 15.87
C ILE A 613 -25.92 -25.60 14.69
N TRP A 614 -26.72 -26.36 13.95
CA TRP A 614 -27.56 -25.81 12.88
C TRP A 614 -28.50 -24.71 13.39
N ASP A 615 -29.21 -24.94 14.51
CA ASP A 615 -30.10 -23.94 15.08
C ASP A 615 -29.34 -22.66 15.47
N THR A 616 -28.12 -22.78 16.02
CA THR A 616 -27.28 -21.61 16.31
C THR A 616 -26.85 -20.86 15.05
N LEU A 617 -26.51 -21.56 13.96
CA LEU A 617 -26.17 -20.96 12.68
C LEU A 617 -27.37 -20.26 12.02
N PHE A 618 -28.53 -20.90 12.08
CA PHE A 618 -29.76 -20.37 11.51
C PHE A 618 -30.22 -19.11 12.25
N LEU A 619 -30.18 -19.11 13.58
CA LEU A 619 -30.56 -17.96 14.42
C LEU A 619 -29.57 -16.79 14.29
N SER A 620 -28.28 -17.06 14.10
CA SER A 620 -27.26 -16.03 13.90
C SER A 620 -27.20 -15.50 12.46
N ASN A 621 -27.93 -16.14 11.53
CA ASN A 621 -27.89 -15.87 10.09
C ASN A 621 -26.47 -15.99 9.49
N GLN A 622 -25.66 -16.93 10.02
CA GLN A 622 -24.28 -17.19 9.60
C GLN A 622 -24.14 -18.55 8.88
N TYR A 623 -25.10 -18.94 8.05
CA TYR A 623 -25.09 -20.21 7.32
C TYR A 623 -24.85 -20.00 5.81
N ASP A 624 -24.23 -20.99 5.17
CA ASP A 624 -23.96 -21.00 3.74
C ASP A 624 -24.42 -22.32 3.08
N ASN A 625 -24.15 -22.45 1.77
CA ASN A 625 -24.49 -23.65 1.03
C ASN A 625 -23.80 -24.91 1.58
N ALA A 626 -22.62 -24.79 2.20
CA ALA A 626 -21.96 -25.92 2.84
C ALA A 626 -22.67 -26.34 4.13
N SER A 627 -23.12 -25.37 4.94
CA SER A 627 -23.93 -25.62 6.14
C SER A 627 -25.16 -26.46 5.82
N VAL A 628 -25.90 -26.08 4.77
CA VAL A 628 -27.12 -26.77 4.32
C VAL A 628 -26.82 -28.19 3.87
N SER A 629 -25.76 -28.42 3.10
CA SER A 629 -25.38 -29.78 2.68
C SER A 629 -25.08 -30.68 3.88
N ILE A 630 -24.30 -30.20 4.85
CA ILE A 630 -23.88 -30.99 6.01
C ILE A 630 -25.08 -31.39 6.89
N ILE A 631 -26.02 -30.47 7.14
CA ILE A 631 -27.20 -30.80 7.96
C ILE A 631 -28.17 -31.75 7.23
N LEU A 632 -28.32 -31.61 5.91
CA LEU A 632 -29.13 -32.53 5.11
C LEU A 632 -28.55 -33.94 5.10
N ASP A 633 -27.22 -34.05 4.98
CA ASP A 633 -26.51 -35.33 5.14
C ASP A 633 -26.75 -35.90 6.55
N ALA A 634 -26.62 -35.08 7.60
CA ALA A 634 -26.90 -35.50 8.97
C ALA A 634 -28.32 -36.07 9.13
N CYS A 635 -29.33 -35.39 8.60
CA CYS A 635 -30.72 -35.86 8.61
C CYS A 635 -30.91 -37.16 7.82
N ALA A 636 -30.24 -37.29 6.68
CA ALA A 636 -30.31 -38.47 5.83
C ALA A 636 -29.73 -39.71 6.53
N PHE A 637 -28.59 -39.57 7.23
CA PHE A 637 -27.97 -40.66 8.00
C PHE A 637 -28.73 -40.98 9.29
N ALA A 638 -29.38 -40.01 9.92
CA ALA A 638 -30.17 -40.20 11.15
C ALA A 638 -31.62 -40.65 10.90
N ASN A 639 -32.00 -40.92 9.64
CA ASN A 639 -33.34 -41.31 9.21
C ASN A 639 -34.47 -40.38 9.72
N SER A 640 -34.22 -39.08 9.82
CA SER A 640 -35.09 -38.11 10.50
C SER A 640 -35.80 -37.15 9.53
N TRP A 641 -36.88 -37.61 8.91
CA TRP A 641 -37.66 -36.85 7.92
C TRP A 641 -38.25 -35.54 8.44
N SER A 642 -38.88 -35.57 9.62
CA SER A 642 -39.58 -34.41 10.19
C SER A 642 -38.67 -33.19 10.36
N VAL A 643 -37.45 -33.42 10.85
CA VAL A 643 -36.43 -32.38 11.04
C VAL A 643 -35.95 -31.86 9.69
N ALA A 644 -35.68 -32.75 8.74
CA ALA A 644 -35.20 -32.38 7.41
C ALA A 644 -36.21 -31.48 6.67
N THR A 645 -37.51 -31.84 6.70
CA THR A 645 -38.57 -31.03 6.09
C THR A 645 -38.73 -29.66 6.75
N ASN A 646 -38.62 -29.60 8.08
CA ASN A 646 -38.74 -28.35 8.82
C ASN A 646 -37.58 -27.40 8.46
N ILE A 647 -36.36 -27.92 8.37
CA ILE A 647 -35.18 -27.16 7.95
C ILE A 647 -35.36 -26.61 6.53
N CYS A 648 -35.73 -27.47 5.57
CA CYS A 648 -35.96 -27.04 4.20
C CYS A 648 -37.10 -26.02 4.09
N SER A 649 -38.23 -26.22 4.78
CA SER A 649 -39.34 -25.25 4.75
C SER A 649 -38.94 -23.88 5.31
N ARG A 650 -38.12 -23.85 6.37
CA ARG A 650 -37.60 -22.61 6.94
C ARG A 650 -36.66 -21.91 5.96
N LEU A 651 -35.78 -22.64 5.29
CA LEU A 651 -34.87 -22.09 4.29
C LEU A 651 -35.62 -21.50 3.09
N PHE A 652 -36.65 -22.19 2.58
CA PHE A 652 -37.49 -21.68 1.50
C PHE A 652 -38.30 -20.46 1.92
N HIS A 653 -38.81 -20.40 3.15
CA HIS A 653 -39.54 -19.23 3.66
C HIS A 653 -38.64 -17.99 3.80
N VAL A 654 -37.37 -18.17 4.14
CA VAL A 654 -36.38 -17.07 4.22
C VAL A 654 -35.87 -16.67 2.82
N GLY A 655 -36.18 -17.45 1.78
CA GLY A 655 -35.74 -17.18 0.41
C GLY A 655 -34.28 -17.56 0.16
N PHE A 656 -33.75 -18.56 0.88
CA PHE A 656 -32.39 -19.03 0.67
C PHE A 656 -32.27 -19.75 -0.68
N SER A 657 -31.28 -19.37 -1.49
CA SER A 657 -31.05 -19.94 -2.82
C SER A 657 -30.20 -21.20 -2.76
N PHE A 658 -30.75 -22.32 -3.20
CA PHE A 658 -30.04 -23.61 -3.20
C PHE A 658 -29.08 -23.69 -4.38
N SER A 659 -27.83 -24.11 -4.13
CA SER A 659 -26.91 -24.51 -5.21
C SER A 659 -27.30 -25.86 -5.81
N GLN A 660 -26.76 -26.21 -6.99
CA GLN A 660 -26.92 -27.55 -7.59
C GLN A 660 -26.65 -28.68 -6.58
N ARG A 661 -25.59 -28.51 -5.78
CA ARG A 661 -25.18 -29.50 -4.77
C ARG A 661 -26.20 -29.61 -3.63
N ASN A 662 -26.85 -28.52 -3.25
CA ASN A 662 -27.89 -28.54 -2.20
C ASN A 662 -29.16 -29.23 -2.69
N TRP A 663 -29.58 -28.98 -3.93
CA TRP A 663 -30.69 -29.70 -4.55
C TRP A 663 -30.40 -31.20 -4.65
N ASN A 664 -29.21 -31.58 -5.13
CA ASN A 664 -28.79 -32.97 -5.20
C ASN A 664 -28.72 -33.63 -3.82
N GLY A 665 -28.19 -32.94 -2.81
CA GLY A 665 -28.17 -33.43 -1.42
C GLY A 665 -29.58 -33.58 -0.83
N TRP A 666 -30.50 -32.69 -1.16
CA TRP A 666 -31.90 -32.79 -0.73
C TRP A 666 -32.62 -33.98 -1.38
N LEU A 667 -32.42 -34.19 -2.69
CA LEU A 667 -32.92 -35.36 -3.41
C LEU A 667 -32.35 -36.66 -2.85
N GLU A 668 -31.05 -36.71 -2.56
CA GLU A 668 -30.42 -37.87 -1.93
C GLU A 668 -30.99 -38.13 -0.52
N CYS A 669 -31.19 -37.09 0.28
CA CYS A 669 -31.83 -37.18 1.59
C CYS A 669 -33.25 -37.77 1.48
N MET A 670 -34.09 -37.23 0.59
CA MET A 670 -35.44 -37.77 0.32
C MET A 670 -35.43 -39.24 -0.10
N CYS A 671 -34.49 -39.62 -0.97
CA CYS A 671 -34.37 -41.00 -1.45
C CYS A 671 -33.94 -41.96 -0.34
N ARG A 672 -32.95 -41.58 0.48
CA ARG A 672 -32.49 -42.39 1.63
C ARG A 672 -33.57 -42.59 2.68
N LEU A 673 -34.47 -41.61 2.84
CA LEU A 673 -35.62 -41.66 3.73
C LEU A 673 -36.83 -42.40 3.10
N GLY A 674 -36.66 -43.03 1.94
CA GLY A 674 -37.67 -43.87 1.29
C GLY A 674 -38.75 -43.12 0.49
N ARG A 675 -38.58 -41.82 0.21
CA ARG A 675 -39.57 -40.97 -0.47
C ARG A 675 -39.23 -40.70 -1.93
N LEU A 676 -38.93 -41.76 -2.68
CA LEU A 676 -38.51 -41.67 -4.08
C LEU A 676 -39.52 -40.91 -4.96
N ASN A 677 -40.82 -41.19 -4.81
CA ASN A 677 -41.87 -40.56 -5.63
C ASN A 677 -41.95 -39.04 -5.42
N GLU A 678 -41.65 -38.55 -4.22
CA GLU A 678 -41.66 -37.11 -3.93
C GLU A 678 -40.39 -36.45 -4.43
N ALA A 679 -39.24 -37.13 -4.32
CA ALA A 679 -37.99 -36.66 -4.89
C ALA A 679 -38.09 -36.51 -6.42
N VAL A 680 -38.74 -37.46 -7.11
CA VAL A 680 -38.98 -37.40 -8.56
C VAL A 680 -39.88 -36.21 -8.92
N LYS A 681 -40.96 -35.97 -8.16
CA LYS A 681 -41.83 -34.81 -8.35
C LYS A 681 -41.07 -33.51 -8.12
N LEU A 682 -40.30 -33.39 -7.04
CA LEU A 682 -39.53 -32.19 -6.72
C LEU A 682 -38.51 -31.87 -7.82
N MET A 683 -37.78 -32.87 -8.33
CA MET A 683 -36.83 -32.66 -9.42
C MET A 683 -37.52 -32.24 -10.72
N CYS A 684 -38.64 -32.87 -11.08
CA CYS A 684 -39.31 -32.62 -12.36
C CYS A 684 -40.21 -31.37 -12.34
N MET A 685 -40.70 -30.98 -11.16
CA MET A 685 -41.76 -29.98 -11.03
C MET A 685 -41.41 -28.79 -10.13
N GLU A 686 -40.34 -28.78 -9.34
CA GLU A 686 -40.06 -27.65 -8.45
C GLU A 686 -38.68 -27.06 -8.70
N MET A 687 -37.70 -27.91 -9.00
CA MET A 687 -36.34 -27.50 -9.32
C MET A 687 -36.28 -26.73 -10.66
N GLY A 688 -35.87 -25.46 -10.61
CA GLY A 688 -35.67 -24.60 -11.80
C GLY A 688 -36.92 -23.85 -12.30
N LYS A 689 -38.03 -23.81 -11.54
CA LYS A 689 -39.26 -23.09 -11.96
C LYS A 689 -39.20 -21.57 -11.83
N ASN A 690 -38.37 -21.01 -10.95
CA ASN A 690 -38.13 -19.56 -10.91
C ASN A 690 -36.96 -19.21 -11.82
N GLN A 691 -36.98 -18.05 -12.50
CA GLN A 691 -35.92 -17.60 -13.44
C GLN A 691 -34.52 -17.48 -12.79
N LEU A 692 -34.42 -17.54 -11.47
CA LEU A 692 -33.19 -17.51 -10.67
C LEU A 692 -32.78 -18.88 -10.10
N ASP A 693 -33.58 -19.92 -10.27
CA ASP A 693 -33.33 -21.26 -9.70
C ASP A 693 -32.51 -22.15 -10.63
N VAL A 694 -31.72 -23.03 -10.01
CA VAL A 694 -30.81 -23.94 -10.71
C VAL A 694 -31.59 -25.13 -11.29
N ALA A 695 -31.41 -25.38 -12.60
CA ALA A 695 -32.07 -26.49 -13.30
C ALA A 695 -31.45 -27.85 -12.94
N PRO A 696 -32.22 -28.97 -13.03
CA PRO A 696 -31.70 -30.32 -12.75
C PRO A 696 -30.53 -30.71 -13.66
N ASP A 697 -29.54 -31.41 -13.10
CA ASP A 697 -28.35 -31.87 -13.83
C ASP A 697 -28.30 -33.40 -13.96
N VAL A 698 -27.29 -33.89 -14.70
CA VAL A 698 -27.09 -35.33 -14.92
C VAL A 698 -26.87 -36.08 -13.59
N GLU A 699 -26.30 -35.41 -12.58
CA GLU A 699 -26.12 -35.98 -11.24
C GLU A 699 -27.47 -36.14 -10.51
N SER A 700 -28.37 -35.17 -10.60
CA SER A 700 -29.74 -35.27 -10.03
C SER A 700 -30.44 -36.55 -10.53
N VAL A 701 -30.37 -36.80 -11.85
CA VAL A 701 -30.94 -38.00 -12.47
C VAL A 701 -30.22 -39.27 -12.00
N ARG A 702 -28.89 -39.24 -11.87
CA ARG A 702 -28.10 -40.39 -11.40
C ARG A 702 -28.49 -40.79 -9.98
N ILE A 703 -28.68 -39.83 -9.08
CA ILE A 703 -29.08 -40.07 -7.69
C ILE A 703 -30.41 -40.81 -7.66
N LEU A 704 -31.44 -40.30 -8.35
CA LEU A 704 -32.76 -40.93 -8.39
C LEU A 704 -32.71 -42.35 -8.99
N LEU A 705 -31.99 -42.55 -10.09
CA LEU A 705 -31.86 -43.86 -10.73
C LEU A 705 -31.11 -44.87 -9.84
N LYS A 706 -30.12 -44.42 -9.07
CA LYS A 706 -29.39 -45.27 -8.11
C LYS A 706 -30.34 -45.85 -7.05
N PHE A 707 -31.20 -45.01 -6.46
CA PHE A 707 -32.16 -45.46 -5.45
C PHE A 707 -33.38 -46.18 -6.05
N ALA A 708 -33.76 -45.85 -7.29
CA ALA A 708 -34.81 -46.57 -8.04
C ALA A 708 -34.40 -48.01 -8.41
N LYS A 709 -33.11 -48.26 -8.68
CA LYS A 709 -32.58 -49.62 -8.87
C LYS A 709 -32.74 -50.48 -7.61
N GLY A 710 -32.50 -49.90 -6.43
CA GLY A 710 -32.66 -50.60 -5.15
C GLY A 710 -34.12 -50.90 -4.76
N THR A 711 -35.08 -50.21 -5.37
CA THR A 711 -36.52 -50.32 -5.06
C THR A 711 -37.36 -50.91 -6.20
N ASN A 712 -36.73 -51.35 -7.30
CA ASN A 712 -37.38 -51.91 -8.51
C ASN A 712 -38.34 -50.98 -9.28
N HIS A 713 -38.29 -49.66 -9.04
CA HIS A 713 -39.13 -48.65 -9.72
C HIS A 713 -38.36 -47.90 -10.83
N LYS A 714 -37.28 -48.49 -11.37
CA LYS A 714 -36.39 -47.84 -12.36
C LYS A 714 -37.15 -47.39 -13.61
N ALA A 715 -38.05 -48.23 -14.15
CA ALA A 715 -38.79 -47.96 -15.37
C ALA A 715 -39.74 -46.74 -15.21
N ASP A 716 -40.43 -46.66 -14.07
CA ASP A 716 -41.37 -45.59 -13.78
C ASP A 716 -40.64 -44.24 -13.67
N VAL A 717 -39.52 -44.20 -12.94
CA VAL A 717 -38.68 -42.99 -12.81
C VAL A 717 -38.12 -42.55 -14.16
N GLN A 718 -37.64 -43.49 -15.00
CA GLN A 718 -37.15 -43.17 -16.34
C GLN A 718 -38.26 -42.61 -17.24
N SER A 719 -39.48 -43.16 -17.17
CA SER A 719 -40.62 -42.66 -17.94
C SER A 719 -41.00 -41.23 -17.55
N TYR A 720 -40.97 -40.94 -16.24
CA TYR A 720 -41.31 -39.62 -15.70
C TYR A 720 -40.27 -38.56 -16.12
N ILE A 721 -38.98 -38.90 -16.06
CA ILE A 721 -37.89 -37.99 -16.47
C ILE A 721 -37.96 -37.70 -17.98
N LYS A 722 -38.25 -38.72 -18.81
CA LYS A 722 -38.46 -38.54 -20.26
C LYS A 722 -39.63 -37.60 -20.56
N GLN A 723 -40.71 -37.69 -19.78
CA GLN A 723 -41.92 -36.89 -19.99
C GLN A 723 -41.72 -35.43 -19.60
N TYR A 724 -41.10 -35.16 -18.45
CA TYR A 724 -41.03 -33.80 -17.89
C TYR A 724 -39.70 -33.07 -18.16
N LEU A 725 -38.60 -33.80 -18.43
CA LEU A 725 -37.26 -33.22 -18.67
C LEU A 725 -36.57 -33.86 -19.91
N PRO A 726 -37.13 -33.73 -21.12
CA PRO A 726 -36.65 -34.41 -22.32
C PRO A 726 -35.24 -33.97 -22.74
N VAL A 727 -34.92 -32.67 -22.65
CA VAL A 727 -33.62 -32.10 -23.02
C VAL A 727 -32.49 -32.59 -22.10
N LEU A 728 -32.79 -32.76 -20.80
CA LEU A 728 -31.81 -33.31 -19.86
C LEU A 728 -31.61 -34.81 -20.11
N TRP A 729 -32.69 -35.54 -20.40
CA TRP A 729 -32.63 -36.98 -20.69
C TRP A 729 -31.71 -37.27 -21.90
N GLU A 730 -31.75 -36.45 -22.94
CA GLU A 730 -30.88 -36.53 -24.13
C GLU A 730 -29.37 -36.35 -23.83
N ASN A 731 -29.03 -35.70 -22.72
CA ASN A 731 -27.64 -35.51 -22.29
C ASN A 731 -27.16 -36.56 -21.27
N VAL A 732 -28.04 -37.44 -20.77
CA VAL A 732 -27.66 -38.52 -19.84
C VAL A 732 -26.87 -39.62 -20.58
N PRO A 733 -25.67 -40.03 -20.10
CA PRO A 733 -24.88 -41.12 -20.69
C PRO A 733 -25.67 -42.42 -20.92
N MET A 734 -25.40 -43.11 -22.04
CA MET A 734 -26.11 -44.36 -22.42
C MET A 734 -26.05 -45.46 -21.36
N GLU A 735 -24.96 -45.55 -20.58
CA GLU A 735 -24.79 -46.51 -19.48
C GLU A 735 -25.84 -46.37 -18.36
N MET A 736 -26.44 -45.17 -18.21
CA MET A 736 -27.51 -44.91 -17.24
C MET A 736 -28.91 -45.06 -17.83
N ARG A 737 -29.02 -45.14 -19.17
CA ARG A 737 -30.28 -45.36 -19.90
C ARG A 737 -30.64 -46.84 -19.98
N ASN A 738 -29.65 -47.70 -20.16
CA ASN A 738 -29.76 -49.16 -20.10
C ASN A 738 -29.81 -49.65 -18.66
#